data_AF-A0A8H4JWJ9-F1
#
_entry.id   AF-A0A8H4JWJ9-F1
#
_cell.length_a   1.000
_cell.length_b   1.000
_cell.length_c   1.000
_cell.angle_alpha   90.00
_cell.angle_beta   90.00
_cell.angle_gamma   90.00
#
_symmetry.space_group_name_H-M   'P 1'
#
loop_
_entity.id
_entity.type
_entity.pdbx_description
1 polymer ?
#
loop_
_entity_poly.entity_id
_entity_poly.type
_entity_poly.pdbx_seq_one_letter_code
_entity_poly.pdbx_strand_id
1 'polypeptide(L)'
;MPSQIPTSIPRYSFMDDYSEGAHPALLKALITSNTTQETGYGGDTYCDLARQRIRRHLGRNDVGIFFVPSGTSANAISIAACLRPHEAVIAASSGHIVTRETGAVEASGHKIINVTPQNGKLTPETIERALDDNWHFPHMAKPRLVYISNATEIGTIYSRAELAAIKQVCEKNGLILFLDGARIGTALASKANDMTLSDILELTDIFWIGGTKNGALLGEAVVVKDARLSSEFEFYVKQHGSLLAKGRVIGAQFAELFEDDLYFELARKANLAAESLSSGIAQGGFSVYAATETNQVFAVLPLSLIKVLKESFSFYVWEKCGDDEAVIRLLTTWATEGAQVESKRRQGFTPFDRLTDIDHFSPYQPFHITIMAAADTEFDREFKFLKYLDDGDQRQDSITVKRSAYWCYCGPLLDPPGSSLPDNFYDFEAQVFTGSILSRLIPFLSYINNLLVAKGHGYYFLTIRATTPTHEFDQPRWHTDELFFPTNVLPGTRLGLKSQHQKHHQPTGTDWKICTTLLGPSTLFIPASHQPSARKAQESARDSASTEHECVSIRCVGCAAAADAVRDELATVLEPFGAEAAEIGECSVFKVGREYGAVHSEPCMSEGDSGRVFINVVPGTEDELRVLMGKWGMQFPRQWWVGGR
;
A
#
# COMPACT_ATOMS: atom_id res chain seq x y z
N MET A 1 -33.80 -3.32 5.42
CA MET A 1 -33.56 -2.27 4.42
C MET A 1 -32.12 -1.82 4.58
N PRO A 2 -31.26 -1.81 3.56
CA PRO A 2 -29.92 -1.26 3.74
C PRO A 2 -30.04 0.27 3.80
N SER A 3 -29.50 0.82 4.88
CA SER A 3 -29.39 2.24 5.19
C SER A 3 -28.54 2.97 4.15
N GLN A 4 -28.93 4.22 3.92
CA GLN A 4 -28.47 5.16 2.91
C GLN A 4 -26.94 5.26 2.80
N ILE A 5 -26.43 5.10 1.57
CA ILE A 5 -25.06 5.40 1.15
C ILE A 5 -24.94 6.92 0.96
N PRO A 6 -23.90 7.61 1.48
CA PRO A 6 -23.72 9.04 1.26
C PRO A 6 -23.48 9.37 -0.22
N THR A 7 -24.09 10.47 -0.66
CA THR A 7 -24.23 10.92 -2.04
C THR A 7 -23.09 11.85 -2.51
N SER A 8 -21.82 11.47 -2.36
CA SER A 8 -20.77 12.04 -3.22
C SER A 8 -20.60 11.10 -4.41
N ILE A 9 -20.63 11.62 -5.64
CA ILE A 9 -20.48 10.78 -6.84
C ILE A 9 -19.06 10.21 -6.80
N PRO A 10 -18.85 8.90 -6.57
CA PRO A 10 -17.50 8.35 -6.47
C PRO A 10 -16.73 8.63 -7.77
N ARG A 11 -15.44 8.96 -7.64
CA ARG A 11 -14.51 8.99 -8.78
C ARG A 11 -14.54 7.63 -9.47
N TYR A 12 -14.59 7.62 -10.79
CA TYR A 12 -14.60 6.35 -11.51
C TYR A 12 -13.19 5.76 -11.48
N SER A 13 -13.04 4.49 -11.11
CA SER A 13 -11.74 3.86 -10.92
C SER A 13 -11.30 3.06 -12.15
N PHE A 14 -10.05 3.26 -12.55
CA PHE A 14 -9.28 2.47 -13.52
C PHE A 14 -7.98 1.94 -12.88
N MET A 15 -7.92 1.82 -11.55
CA MET A 15 -6.73 1.41 -10.81
C MET A 15 -6.30 -0.02 -11.13
N ASP A 16 -7.29 -0.90 -11.21
CA ASP A 16 -7.14 -2.34 -11.34
C ASP A 16 -8.41 -2.99 -11.92
N ASP A 17 -8.36 -4.31 -12.10
CA ASP A 17 -9.44 -5.16 -12.60
C ASP A 17 -9.99 -6.12 -11.55
N TYR A 18 -9.91 -5.71 -10.28
CA TYR A 18 -10.39 -6.47 -9.13
C TYR A 18 -11.00 -5.56 -8.05
N SER A 19 -11.43 -4.36 -8.45
CA SER A 19 -12.13 -3.39 -7.59
C SER A 19 -13.64 -3.66 -7.54
N GLU A 20 -14.18 -4.31 -8.57
CA GLU A 20 -15.55 -4.78 -8.57
C GLU A 20 -15.71 -6.08 -7.77
N GLY A 21 -16.95 -6.35 -7.35
CA GLY A 21 -17.31 -7.65 -6.78
C GLY A 21 -17.33 -8.74 -7.86
N ALA A 22 -18.23 -9.70 -7.72
CA ALA A 22 -18.40 -10.74 -8.74
C ALA A 22 -19.49 -10.38 -9.77
N HIS A 23 -19.36 -10.96 -10.96
CA HIS A 23 -20.41 -10.91 -11.96
C HIS A 23 -21.74 -11.47 -11.38
N PRO A 24 -22.91 -10.83 -11.64
CA PRO A 24 -24.17 -11.23 -11.00
C PRO A 24 -24.57 -12.70 -11.19
N ALA A 25 -24.23 -13.29 -12.34
CA ALA A 25 -24.47 -14.72 -12.60
C ALA A 25 -23.74 -15.62 -11.59
N LEU A 26 -22.52 -15.27 -11.22
CA LEU A 26 -21.71 -16.03 -10.27
C LEU A 26 -22.25 -15.88 -8.84
N LEU A 27 -22.69 -14.68 -8.45
CA LEU A 27 -23.38 -14.47 -7.17
C LEU A 27 -24.66 -15.31 -7.09
N LYS A 28 -25.43 -15.38 -8.18
CA LYS A 28 -26.60 -16.24 -8.28
C LYS A 28 -26.23 -17.72 -8.15
N ALA A 29 -25.18 -18.18 -8.82
CA ALA A 29 -24.69 -19.55 -8.70
C ALA A 29 -24.29 -19.89 -7.24
N LEU A 30 -23.61 -18.96 -6.55
CA LEU A 30 -23.26 -19.11 -5.14
C LEU A 30 -24.52 -19.21 -4.25
N ILE A 31 -25.52 -18.36 -4.45
CA ILE A 31 -26.79 -18.39 -3.73
C ILE A 31 -27.50 -19.73 -3.97
N THR A 32 -27.56 -20.20 -5.21
CA THR A 32 -28.16 -21.49 -5.56
C THR A 32 -27.44 -22.66 -4.88
N SER A 33 -26.11 -22.60 -4.75
CA SER A 33 -25.33 -23.65 -4.07
C SER A 33 -25.39 -23.62 -2.53
N ASN A 34 -26.02 -22.61 -1.93
CA ASN A 34 -25.82 -22.29 -0.52
C ASN A 34 -26.39 -23.36 0.44
N THR A 35 -27.52 -23.98 0.08
CA THR A 35 -28.27 -24.90 0.95
C THR A 35 -27.97 -26.39 0.72
N THR A 36 -27.19 -26.76 -0.31
CA THR A 36 -26.81 -28.16 -0.52
C THR A 36 -25.69 -28.57 0.42
N GLN A 37 -25.64 -29.85 0.82
CA GLN A 37 -24.47 -30.42 1.50
C GLN A 37 -23.56 -31.02 0.45
N GLU A 38 -22.26 -30.72 0.53
CA GLU A 38 -21.26 -31.16 -0.44
C GLU A 38 -20.05 -31.72 0.27
N THR A 39 -19.31 -32.57 -0.44
CA THR A 39 -17.98 -33.03 -0.02
C THR A 39 -17.02 -31.83 0.12
N GLY A 40 -16.16 -31.86 1.13
CA GLY A 40 -15.18 -30.78 1.32
C GLY A 40 -14.00 -30.85 0.35
N TYR A 41 -13.13 -29.86 0.43
CA TYR A 41 -11.80 -29.88 -0.18
C TYR A 41 -11.78 -30.06 -1.72
N GLY A 42 -12.83 -29.63 -2.42
CA GLY A 42 -12.87 -29.62 -3.89
C GLY A 42 -13.28 -30.96 -4.53
N GLY A 43 -13.71 -31.94 -3.73
CA GLY A 43 -14.36 -33.17 -4.18
C GLY A 43 -15.89 -33.04 -4.33
N ASP A 44 -16.40 -31.81 -4.40
CA ASP A 44 -17.81 -31.49 -4.57
C ASP A 44 -18.26 -31.45 -6.03
N THR A 45 -19.58 -31.56 -6.21
CA THR A 45 -20.21 -31.62 -7.54
C THR A 45 -20.00 -30.35 -8.37
N TYR A 46 -19.86 -29.18 -7.73
CA TYR A 46 -19.61 -27.90 -8.41
C TYR A 46 -18.18 -27.82 -8.94
N CYS A 47 -17.19 -28.28 -8.16
CA CYS A 47 -15.82 -28.39 -8.63
C CYS A 47 -15.71 -29.38 -9.79
N ASP A 48 -16.42 -30.51 -9.74
CA ASP A 48 -16.43 -31.48 -10.85
C ASP A 48 -17.07 -30.91 -12.12
N LEU A 49 -18.17 -30.17 -11.99
CA LEU A 49 -18.80 -29.47 -13.11
C LEU A 49 -17.85 -28.41 -13.72
N ALA A 50 -17.17 -27.63 -12.88
CA ALA A 50 -16.17 -26.67 -13.33
C ALA A 50 -15.03 -27.35 -14.10
N ARG A 51 -14.47 -28.44 -13.56
CA ARG A 51 -13.44 -29.23 -14.26
C ARG A 51 -13.94 -29.75 -15.59
N GLN A 52 -15.17 -30.25 -15.66
CA GLN A 52 -15.77 -30.74 -16.91
C GLN A 52 -15.88 -29.64 -17.96
N ARG A 53 -16.39 -28.46 -17.57
CA ARG A 53 -16.55 -27.32 -18.48
C ARG A 53 -15.20 -26.79 -18.96
N ILE A 54 -14.22 -26.63 -18.06
CA ILE A 54 -12.86 -26.23 -18.45
C ILE A 54 -12.23 -27.25 -19.41
N ARG A 55 -12.31 -28.56 -19.11
CA ARG A 55 -11.79 -29.63 -20.00
C ARG A 55 -12.39 -29.60 -21.41
N ARG A 56 -13.66 -29.19 -21.55
CA ARG A 56 -14.29 -29.01 -22.85
C ARG A 56 -13.58 -27.94 -23.68
N HIS A 57 -13.22 -26.80 -23.07
CA HIS A 57 -12.46 -25.74 -23.75
C HIS A 57 -11.00 -26.12 -24.01
N LEU A 58 -10.43 -26.98 -23.18
CA LEU A 58 -9.09 -27.53 -23.40
C LEU A 58 -9.03 -28.58 -24.51
N GLY A 59 -10.17 -29.17 -24.87
CA GLY A 59 -10.25 -30.29 -25.82
C GLY A 59 -9.67 -31.59 -25.28
N ARG A 60 -9.48 -31.70 -23.95
CA ARG A 60 -8.75 -32.80 -23.33
C ARG A 60 -9.29 -33.14 -21.93
N ASN A 61 -9.57 -34.41 -21.69
CA ASN A 61 -10.22 -34.88 -20.45
C ASN A 61 -9.24 -35.41 -19.38
N ASP A 62 -8.02 -35.79 -19.78
CA ASP A 62 -6.98 -36.41 -18.93
C ASP A 62 -6.04 -35.40 -18.27
N VAL A 63 -6.47 -34.14 -18.11
CA VAL A 63 -5.68 -33.07 -17.47
C VAL A 63 -6.12 -32.80 -16.04
N GLY A 64 -5.15 -32.53 -15.17
CA GLY A 64 -5.37 -32.13 -13.78
C GLY A 64 -5.86 -30.69 -13.71
N ILE A 65 -6.89 -30.43 -12.90
CA ILE A 65 -7.42 -29.07 -12.67
C ILE A 65 -7.64 -28.90 -11.16
N PHE A 66 -6.93 -27.93 -10.59
CA PHE A 66 -6.88 -27.64 -9.15
C PHE A 66 -7.29 -26.20 -8.89
N PHE A 67 -8.12 -25.99 -7.88
CA PHE A 67 -8.62 -24.67 -7.52
C PHE A 67 -7.84 -24.12 -6.33
N VAL A 68 -7.38 -22.88 -6.45
CA VAL A 68 -6.65 -22.14 -5.41
C VAL A 68 -7.26 -20.76 -5.22
N PRO A 69 -7.16 -20.14 -4.03
CA PRO A 69 -7.91 -18.92 -3.72
C PRO A 69 -7.33 -17.64 -4.33
N SER A 70 -6.08 -17.62 -4.79
CA SER A 70 -5.42 -16.42 -5.30
C SER A 70 -4.35 -16.72 -6.36
N GLY A 71 -4.03 -15.73 -7.21
CA GLY A 71 -2.95 -15.82 -8.20
C GLY A 71 -1.57 -16.05 -7.58
N THR A 72 -1.24 -15.38 -6.47
CA THR A 72 0.02 -15.63 -5.74
C THR A 72 0.11 -17.07 -5.24
N SER A 73 -1.00 -17.63 -4.74
CA SER A 73 -1.05 -19.06 -4.39
C SER A 73 -0.85 -19.94 -5.62
N ALA A 74 -1.49 -19.62 -6.76
CA ALA A 74 -1.35 -20.37 -8.00
C ALA A 74 0.12 -20.41 -8.47
N ASN A 75 0.81 -19.28 -8.46
CA ASN A 75 2.22 -19.18 -8.84
C ASN A 75 3.14 -19.95 -7.89
N ALA A 76 3.09 -19.63 -6.59
CA ALA A 76 3.99 -20.23 -5.60
C ALA A 76 3.82 -21.76 -5.49
N ILE A 77 2.58 -22.25 -5.46
CA ILE A 77 2.29 -23.68 -5.37
C ILE A 77 2.74 -24.41 -6.64
N SER A 78 2.46 -23.85 -7.83
CA SER A 78 2.84 -24.46 -9.10
C SER A 78 4.35 -24.59 -9.23
N ILE A 79 5.08 -23.53 -8.87
CA ILE A 79 6.55 -23.53 -8.91
C ILE A 79 7.14 -24.51 -7.89
N ALA A 80 6.66 -24.49 -6.64
CA ALA A 80 7.09 -25.43 -5.61
C ALA A 80 6.80 -26.90 -5.95
N ALA A 81 5.70 -27.17 -6.65
CA ALA A 81 5.36 -28.51 -7.12
C ALA A 81 6.27 -28.98 -8.28
N CYS A 82 6.77 -28.05 -9.10
CA CYS A 82 7.58 -28.37 -10.27
C CYS A 82 9.08 -28.50 -9.98
N LEU A 83 9.58 -27.83 -8.93
CA LEU A 83 11.02 -27.64 -8.72
C LEU A 83 11.56 -28.46 -7.54
N ARG A 84 12.78 -28.98 -7.71
CA ARG A 84 13.59 -29.52 -6.62
C ARG A 84 14.27 -28.38 -5.85
N PRO A 85 14.71 -28.59 -4.59
CA PRO A 85 15.26 -27.51 -3.75
C PRO A 85 16.46 -26.75 -4.33
N HIS A 86 17.22 -27.37 -5.25
CA HIS A 86 18.39 -26.74 -5.89
C HIS A 86 18.06 -26.12 -7.27
N GLU A 87 16.82 -26.22 -7.72
CA GLU A 87 16.37 -25.73 -9.01
C GLU A 87 15.76 -24.32 -8.90
N ALA A 88 15.79 -23.61 -10.03
CA ALA A 88 15.41 -22.20 -10.15
C ALA A 88 14.44 -21.96 -11.31
N VAL A 89 13.72 -20.84 -11.21
CA VAL A 89 12.80 -20.33 -12.24
C VAL A 89 13.43 -19.16 -12.98
N ILE A 90 13.38 -19.17 -14.31
CA ILE A 90 13.70 -18.03 -15.18
C ILE A 90 12.43 -17.21 -15.37
N ALA A 91 12.51 -15.90 -15.13
CA ALA A 91 11.37 -14.99 -15.28
C ALA A 91 11.81 -13.61 -15.80
N ALA A 92 10.90 -12.92 -16.48
CA ALA A 92 11.07 -11.50 -16.79
C ALA A 92 11.20 -10.69 -15.50
N SER A 93 12.07 -9.67 -15.47
CA SER A 93 12.20 -8.77 -14.31
C SER A 93 10.93 -7.97 -14.01
N SER A 94 10.01 -7.86 -14.99
CA SER A 94 8.66 -7.31 -14.81
C SER A 94 7.64 -8.31 -14.28
N GLY A 95 7.98 -9.60 -14.24
CA GLY A 95 7.07 -10.69 -13.89
C GLY A 95 6.45 -10.52 -12.51
N HIS A 96 5.20 -10.94 -12.35
CA HIS A 96 4.48 -10.79 -11.08
C HIS A 96 5.22 -11.45 -9.91
N ILE A 97 5.75 -12.67 -10.13
CA ILE A 97 6.51 -13.42 -9.12
C ILE A 97 7.80 -12.72 -8.66
N VAL A 98 8.35 -11.80 -9.46
CA VAL A 98 9.57 -11.04 -9.14
C VAL A 98 9.25 -9.82 -8.26
N THR A 99 8.14 -9.13 -8.53
CA THR A 99 7.91 -7.77 -8.02
C THR A 99 6.74 -7.63 -7.06
N ARG A 100 5.71 -8.50 -7.14
CA ARG A 100 4.40 -8.27 -6.51
C ARG A 100 3.87 -9.45 -5.70
N GLU A 101 4.75 -10.34 -5.26
CA GLU A 101 4.39 -11.52 -4.44
C GLU A 101 5.17 -11.63 -3.13
N THR A 102 5.90 -10.59 -2.73
CA THR A 102 6.58 -10.53 -1.42
C THR A 102 7.49 -11.76 -1.19
N GLY A 103 8.20 -12.19 -2.24
CA GLY A 103 9.12 -13.32 -2.17
C GLY A 103 8.44 -14.68 -1.95
N ALA A 104 7.20 -14.87 -2.41
CA ALA A 104 6.46 -16.13 -2.22
C ALA A 104 7.19 -17.35 -2.84
N VAL A 105 7.87 -17.17 -3.97
CA VAL A 105 8.69 -18.22 -4.60
C VAL A 105 9.93 -18.50 -3.75
N GLU A 106 10.64 -17.47 -3.30
CA GLU A 106 11.83 -17.59 -2.47
C GLU A 106 11.53 -18.18 -1.10
N ALA A 107 10.34 -17.93 -0.54
CA ALA A 107 9.87 -18.53 0.71
C ALA A 107 9.74 -20.06 0.60
N SER A 108 9.53 -20.60 -0.61
CA SER A 108 9.56 -22.03 -0.89
C SER A 108 10.97 -22.59 -1.15
N GLY A 109 11.99 -21.73 -1.11
CA GLY A 109 13.41 -22.09 -1.24
C GLY A 109 13.96 -22.03 -2.66
N HIS A 110 13.19 -21.53 -3.64
CA HIS A 110 13.62 -21.46 -5.03
C HIS A 110 14.13 -20.08 -5.41
N LYS A 111 15.25 -20.03 -6.14
CA LYS A 111 15.80 -18.80 -6.72
C LYS A 111 14.99 -18.39 -7.96
N ILE A 112 14.71 -17.10 -8.09
CA ILE A 112 14.30 -16.50 -9.37
C ILE A 112 15.53 -15.95 -10.11
N ILE A 113 15.69 -16.36 -11.37
CA ILE A 113 16.70 -15.86 -12.32
C ILE A 113 16.02 -14.78 -13.15
N ASN A 114 16.32 -13.53 -12.82
CA ASN A 114 15.73 -12.35 -13.46
C ASN A 114 16.36 -12.11 -14.83
N VAL A 115 15.49 -11.94 -15.84
CA VAL A 115 15.87 -11.63 -17.22
C VAL A 115 15.20 -10.33 -17.64
N THR A 116 15.95 -9.42 -18.23
CA THR A 116 15.38 -8.17 -18.77
C THR A 116 14.42 -8.51 -19.92
N PRO A 117 13.14 -8.13 -19.83
CA PRO A 117 12.15 -8.45 -20.86
C PRO A 117 12.26 -7.54 -22.08
N GLN A 118 11.76 -8.01 -23.21
CA GLN A 118 11.48 -7.20 -24.39
C GLN A 118 9.95 -7.03 -24.51
N ASN A 119 9.44 -5.81 -24.34
CA ASN A 119 7.99 -5.53 -24.32
C ASN A 119 7.22 -6.42 -23.32
N GLY A 120 7.79 -6.63 -22.14
CA GLY A 120 7.22 -7.49 -21.10
C GLY A 120 7.38 -9.00 -21.37
N LYS A 121 8.00 -9.40 -22.49
CA LYS A 121 8.13 -10.79 -22.90
C LYS A 121 9.55 -11.34 -22.72
N LEU A 122 9.66 -12.63 -22.46
CA LEU A 122 10.87 -13.41 -22.67
C LEU A 122 10.94 -13.86 -24.13
N THR A 123 12.15 -14.01 -24.66
CA THR A 123 12.41 -14.60 -25.98
C THR A 123 13.27 -15.86 -25.86
N PRO A 124 13.26 -16.76 -26.86
CA PRO A 124 14.19 -17.89 -26.96
C PRO A 124 15.63 -17.52 -26.61
N GLU A 125 16.15 -16.44 -27.18
CA GLU A 125 17.53 -15.97 -27.00
C GLU A 125 17.80 -15.54 -25.56
N THR A 126 16.83 -14.84 -24.94
CA THR A 126 16.99 -14.41 -23.55
C THR A 126 16.97 -15.60 -22.57
N ILE A 127 16.23 -16.67 -22.89
CA ILE A 127 16.19 -17.90 -22.09
C ILE A 127 17.49 -18.68 -22.28
N GLU A 128 17.96 -18.87 -23.51
CA GLU A 128 19.24 -19.54 -23.78
C GLU A 128 20.41 -18.82 -23.08
N ARG A 129 20.46 -17.49 -23.15
CA ARG A 129 21.45 -16.71 -22.41
C ARG A 129 21.35 -16.91 -20.89
N ALA A 130 20.14 -16.98 -20.33
CA ALA A 130 19.98 -17.23 -18.90
C ALA A 130 20.50 -18.62 -18.49
N LEU A 131 20.40 -19.62 -19.37
CA LEU A 131 21.01 -20.94 -19.16
C LEU A 131 22.53 -20.85 -19.21
N ASP A 132 23.08 -20.19 -20.22
CA ASP A 132 24.52 -19.98 -20.39
C ASP A 132 25.12 -19.21 -19.21
N ASP A 133 24.43 -18.21 -18.66
CA ASP A 133 24.89 -17.46 -17.49
C ASP A 133 24.82 -18.27 -16.18
N ASN A 134 24.03 -19.35 -16.15
CA ASN A 134 23.81 -20.17 -14.96
C ASN A 134 24.30 -21.63 -15.14
N TRP A 135 25.28 -21.89 -16.01
CA TRP A 135 25.73 -23.26 -16.36
C TRP A 135 26.66 -23.94 -15.35
N HIS A 136 27.25 -23.19 -14.41
CA HIS A 136 28.29 -23.68 -13.51
C HIS A 136 27.72 -24.51 -12.33
N PHE A 137 27.29 -25.74 -12.61
CA PHE A 137 26.81 -26.69 -11.60
C PHE A 137 27.96 -27.47 -10.94
N PRO A 138 27.87 -27.81 -9.63
CA PRO A 138 26.73 -27.61 -8.73
C PRO A 138 26.76 -26.27 -7.95
N HIS A 139 27.60 -25.30 -8.32
CA HIS A 139 27.77 -24.04 -7.57
C HIS A 139 26.64 -23.03 -7.79
N MET A 140 25.93 -23.12 -8.92
CA MET A 140 24.78 -22.28 -9.24
C MET A 140 23.47 -23.08 -9.12
N ALA A 141 22.37 -22.39 -8.81
CA ALA A 141 21.04 -22.99 -8.84
C ALA A 141 20.70 -23.41 -10.28
N LYS A 142 20.12 -24.60 -10.44
CA LYS A 142 19.86 -25.19 -11.76
C LYS A 142 18.57 -24.65 -12.37
N PRO A 143 18.61 -23.89 -13.49
CA PRO A 143 17.38 -23.49 -14.15
C PRO A 143 16.60 -24.72 -14.59
N ARG A 144 15.31 -24.77 -14.25
CA ARG A 144 14.44 -25.92 -14.58
C ARG A 144 13.05 -25.51 -15.05
N LEU A 145 12.61 -24.30 -14.74
CA LEU A 145 11.30 -23.76 -15.11
C LEU A 145 11.44 -22.38 -15.73
N VAL A 146 10.66 -22.10 -16.77
CA VAL A 146 10.50 -20.77 -17.37
C VAL A 146 9.09 -20.28 -17.04
N TYR A 147 9.01 -19.11 -16.43
CA TYR A 147 7.76 -18.42 -16.11
C TYR A 147 7.51 -17.31 -17.13
N ILE A 148 6.32 -17.31 -17.71
CA ILE A 148 5.80 -16.23 -18.56
C ILE A 148 4.39 -15.84 -18.12
N SER A 149 3.97 -14.61 -18.40
CA SER A 149 2.61 -14.13 -18.13
C SER A 149 1.87 -13.89 -19.44
N ASN A 150 0.61 -14.31 -19.56
CA ASN A 150 -0.22 -13.98 -20.73
C ASN A 150 -1.64 -13.58 -20.29
N ALA A 151 -2.04 -12.31 -20.40
CA ALA A 151 -1.25 -11.16 -20.86
C ALA A 151 -0.10 -10.79 -19.91
N THR A 152 0.90 -10.07 -20.41
CA THR A 152 2.03 -9.58 -19.59
C THR A 152 1.60 -8.47 -18.62
N GLU A 153 2.49 -8.09 -17.72
CA GLU A 153 2.25 -7.01 -16.75
C GLU A 153 2.11 -5.62 -17.41
N ILE A 154 2.49 -5.50 -18.68
CA ILE A 154 2.29 -4.29 -19.50
C ILE A 154 1.21 -4.47 -20.58
N GLY A 155 0.43 -5.55 -20.52
CA GLY A 155 -0.73 -5.77 -21.37
C GLY A 155 -0.47 -6.33 -22.76
N THR A 156 0.79 -6.65 -23.09
CA THR A 156 1.14 -7.36 -24.33
C THR A 156 0.75 -8.84 -24.24
N ILE A 157 0.55 -9.48 -25.39
CA ILE A 157 0.21 -10.91 -25.48
C ILE A 157 1.25 -11.69 -26.28
N TYR A 158 1.51 -12.94 -25.89
CA TYR A 158 2.29 -13.85 -26.74
C TYR A 158 1.42 -14.36 -27.89
N SER A 159 1.94 -14.31 -29.11
CA SER A 159 1.38 -15.04 -30.26
C SER A 159 1.70 -16.53 -30.16
N ARG A 160 0.98 -17.35 -30.92
CA ARG A 160 1.25 -18.78 -31.03
C ARG A 160 2.68 -19.08 -31.46
N ALA A 161 3.21 -18.31 -32.42
CA ALA A 161 4.56 -18.49 -32.94
C ALA A 161 5.62 -18.19 -31.87
N GLU A 162 5.48 -17.10 -31.12
CA GLU A 162 6.39 -16.76 -30.01
C GLU A 162 6.35 -17.84 -28.92
N LEU A 163 5.15 -18.28 -28.52
CA LEU A 163 5.01 -19.30 -27.48
C LEU A 163 5.55 -20.66 -27.92
N ALA A 164 5.36 -21.05 -29.19
CA ALA A 164 5.93 -22.27 -29.75
C ALA A 164 7.47 -22.24 -29.81
N ALA A 165 8.06 -21.09 -30.14
CA ALA A 165 9.52 -20.92 -30.14
C ALA A 165 10.10 -21.07 -28.71
N ILE A 166 9.43 -20.48 -27.70
CA ILE A 166 9.81 -20.66 -26.30
C ILE A 166 9.67 -22.12 -25.87
N LYS A 167 8.57 -22.78 -26.24
CA LYS A 167 8.35 -24.20 -25.95
C LYS A 167 9.45 -25.08 -26.54
N GLN A 168 9.87 -24.81 -27.78
CA GLN A 168 10.97 -25.55 -28.42
C GLN A 168 12.29 -25.41 -27.64
N VAL A 169 12.64 -24.20 -27.18
CA VAL A 169 13.83 -23.99 -26.32
C VAL A 169 13.67 -24.73 -24.99
N CYS A 170 12.48 -24.70 -24.39
CA CYS A 170 12.22 -25.43 -23.15
C CYS A 170 12.41 -26.94 -23.33
N GLU A 171 11.85 -27.52 -24.40
CA GLU A 171 11.98 -28.95 -24.68
C GLU A 171 13.43 -29.37 -24.96
N LYS A 172 14.15 -28.59 -25.79
CA LYS A 172 15.58 -28.80 -26.10
C LYS A 172 16.44 -28.85 -24.84
N ASN A 173 16.13 -28.03 -23.84
CA ASN A 173 16.92 -27.89 -22.62
C ASN A 173 16.30 -28.61 -21.40
N GLY A 174 15.21 -29.34 -21.58
CA GLY A 174 14.51 -30.03 -20.50
C GLY A 174 13.97 -29.10 -19.42
N LEU A 175 13.45 -27.93 -19.80
CA LEU A 175 12.78 -26.95 -18.94
C LEU A 175 11.26 -27.17 -18.94
N ILE A 176 10.59 -26.83 -17.84
CA ILE A 176 9.14 -26.74 -17.73
C ILE A 176 8.72 -25.34 -18.15
N LEU A 177 7.74 -25.23 -19.05
CA LEU A 177 7.13 -23.95 -19.39
C LEU A 177 5.86 -23.73 -18.58
N PHE A 178 5.90 -22.73 -17.72
CA PHE A 178 4.80 -22.30 -16.85
C PHE A 178 4.23 -20.96 -17.32
N LEU A 179 2.92 -20.91 -17.54
CA LEU A 179 2.20 -19.69 -17.91
C LEU A 179 1.30 -19.19 -16.77
N ASP A 180 1.58 -17.98 -16.29
CA ASP A 180 0.68 -17.19 -15.45
C ASP A 180 -0.44 -16.62 -16.32
N GLY A 181 -1.67 -17.05 -16.01
CA GLY A 181 -2.86 -16.64 -16.72
C GLY A 181 -3.80 -15.79 -15.90
N ALA A 182 -3.28 -14.93 -15.01
CA ALA A 182 -4.06 -13.92 -14.28
C ALA A 182 -5.00 -13.12 -15.19
N ARG A 183 -4.57 -12.90 -16.44
CA ARG A 183 -5.30 -12.19 -17.50
C ARG A 183 -5.40 -13.01 -18.79
N ILE A 184 -5.45 -14.34 -18.70
CA ILE A 184 -5.53 -15.19 -19.89
C ILE A 184 -6.84 -14.98 -20.66
N GLY A 185 -7.94 -14.65 -19.97
CA GLY A 185 -9.19 -14.29 -20.60
C GLY A 185 -9.04 -13.09 -21.55
N THR A 186 -8.46 -11.98 -21.07
CA THR A 186 -8.26 -10.77 -21.89
C THR A 186 -7.21 -10.97 -22.97
N ALA A 187 -6.20 -11.81 -22.74
CA ALA A 187 -5.27 -12.21 -23.79
C ALA A 187 -5.97 -12.98 -24.93
N LEU A 188 -6.72 -14.03 -24.60
CA LEU A 188 -7.41 -14.87 -25.60
C LEU A 188 -8.55 -14.13 -26.31
N ALA A 189 -9.15 -13.13 -25.66
CA ALA A 189 -10.16 -12.25 -26.24
C ALA A 189 -9.58 -11.07 -27.02
N SER A 190 -8.25 -10.92 -27.09
CA SER A 190 -7.61 -9.86 -27.86
C SER A 190 -7.82 -10.04 -29.36
N LYS A 191 -7.89 -8.94 -30.11
CA LYS A 191 -7.91 -8.98 -31.58
C LYS A 191 -6.58 -9.44 -32.18
N ALA A 192 -5.49 -9.30 -31.42
CA ALA A 192 -4.16 -9.72 -31.85
C ALA A 192 -3.88 -11.21 -31.56
N ASN A 193 -4.78 -11.88 -30.81
CA ASN A 193 -4.59 -13.27 -30.41
C ASN A 193 -4.93 -14.25 -31.53
N ASP A 194 -4.12 -15.29 -31.64
CA ASP A 194 -4.23 -16.40 -32.60
C ASP A 194 -4.31 -17.78 -31.90
N MET A 195 -4.58 -17.82 -30.59
CA MET A 195 -4.62 -19.04 -29.78
C MET A 195 -5.97 -19.27 -29.09
N THR A 196 -6.22 -20.54 -28.76
CA THR A 196 -7.28 -20.98 -27.85
C THR A 196 -6.70 -21.53 -26.55
N LEU A 197 -7.53 -21.83 -25.55
CA LEU A 197 -7.08 -22.57 -24.36
C LEU A 197 -6.48 -23.95 -24.71
N SER A 198 -6.91 -24.57 -25.81
CA SER A 198 -6.33 -25.83 -26.29
C SER A 198 -4.89 -25.63 -26.78
N ASP A 199 -4.62 -24.55 -27.52
CA ASP A 199 -3.26 -24.19 -27.94
C ASP A 199 -2.35 -23.87 -26.75
N ILE A 200 -2.88 -23.19 -25.71
CA ILE A 200 -2.12 -22.94 -24.47
C ILE A 200 -1.77 -24.26 -23.78
N LEU A 201 -2.72 -25.20 -23.67
CA LEU A 201 -2.44 -26.53 -23.12
C LEU A 201 -1.43 -27.33 -23.96
N GLU A 202 -1.47 -27.19 -25.29
CA GLU A 202 -0.50 -27.81 -26.18
C GLU A 202 0.91 -27.26 -25.90
N LEU A 203 1.04 -25.94 -25.83
CA LEU A 203 2.32 -25.24 -25.80
C LEU A 203 2.93 -25.07 -24.41
N THR A 204 2.18 -25.33 -23.34
CA THR A 204 2.68 -25.22 -21.96
C THR A 204 2.64 -26.57 -21.23
N ASP A 205 3.39 -26.68 -20.14
CA ASP A 205 3.41 -27.86 -19.26
C ASP A 205 2.47 -27.68 -18.05
N ILE A 206 2.34 -26.44 -17.61
CA ILE A 206 1.46 -26.01 -16.52
C ILE A 206 1.05 -24.56 -16.79
N PHE A 207 -0.20 -24.22 -16.50
CA PHE A 207 -0.68 -22.84 -16.53
C PHE A 207 -1.85 -22.69 -15.57
N TRP A 208 -2.30 -21.48 -15.31
CA TRP A 208 -3.52 -21.27 -14.55
C TRP A 208 -4.45 -20.25 -15.19
N ILE A 209 -5.75 -20.44 -15.00
CA ILE A 209 -6.80 -19.58 -15.54
C ILE A 209 -7.26 -18.63 -14.45
N GLY A 210 -7.08 -17.34 -14.69
CA GLY A 210 -7.49 -16.28 -13.78
C GLY A 210 -9.00 -16.08 -13.76
N GLY A 211 -9.64 -16.31 -12.60
CA GLY A 211 -11.07 -16.05 -12.39
C GLY A 211 -11.32 -14.68 -11.77
N THR A 212 -10.52 -14.32 -10.75
CA THR A 212 -10.72 -13.12 -9.93
C THR A 212 -10.76 -11.83 -10.78
N LYS A 213 -9.83 -11.70 -11.73
CA LYS A 213 -9.73 -10.52 -12.62
C LYS A 213 -10.70 -10.53 -13.80
N ASN A 214 -11.54 -11.56 -13.89
CA ASN A 214 -12.48 -11.74 -15.00
C ASN A 214 -13.88 -12.12 -14.50
N GLY A 215 -14.29 -11.55 -13.36
CA GLY A 215 -15.65 -11.62 -12.85
C GLY A 215 -15.86 -12.50 -11.62
N ALA A 216 -14.90 -13.33 -11.21
CA ALA A 216 -15.03 -14.11 -9.97
C ALA A 216 -14.78 -13.26 -8.72
N LEU A 217 -15.45 -13.61 -7.63
CA LEU A 217 -15.20 -13.06 -6.29
C LEU A 217 -13.80 -13.42 -5.79
N LEU A 218 -13.41 -14.67 -6.02
CA LEU A 218 -12.08 -15.21 -5.75
C LEU A 218 -11.90 -16.54 -6.48
N GLY A 219 -10.66 -16.87 -6.76
CA GLY A 219 -10.23 -18.21 -7.12
C GLY A 219 -9.64 -18.31 -8.52
N GLU A 220 -8.70 -19.22 -8.66
CA GLU A 220 -7.93 -19.51 -9.87
C GLU A 220 -7.94 -21.01 -10.15
N ALA A 221 -7.88 -21.40 -11.43
CA ALA A 221 -7.86 -22.81 -11.85
C ALA A 221 -6.50 -23.19 -12.44
N VAL A 222 -5.68 -23.91 -11.69
CA VAL A 222 -4.38 -24.43 -12.15
C VAL A 222 -4.59 -25.68 -12.98
N VAL A 223 -4.07 -25.68 -14.21
CA VAL A 223 -4.12 -26.77 -15.17
C VAL A 223 -2.74 -27.43 -15.23
N VAL A 224 -2.69 -28.72 -14.89
CA VAL A 224 -1.46 -29.52 -14.83
C VAL A 224 -1.54 -30.62 -15.89
N LYS A 225 -0.62 -30.59 -16.87
CA LYS A 225 -0.61 -31.52 -18.00
C LYS A 225 0.03 -32.86 -17.69
N ASP A 226 1.12 -32.87 -16.92
CA ASP A 226 1.82 -34.12 -16.55
C ASP A 226 1.01 -34.88 -15.48
N ALA A 227 0.56 -36.08 -15.81
CA ALA A 227 -0.26 -36.91 -14.92
C ALA A 227 0.45 -37.30 -13.61
N ARG A 228 1.78 -37.42 -13.60
CA ARG A 228 2.56 -37.72 -12.39
C ARG A 228 2.55 -36.52 -11.45
N LEU A 229 2.84 -35.32 -11.97
CA LEU A 229 2.75 -34.09 -11.19
C LEU A 229 1.32 -33.86 -10.70
N SER A 230 0.33 -34.08 -11.57
CA SER A 230 -1.09 -33.96 -11.20
C SER A 230 -1.48 -34.90 -10.06
N SER A 231 -0.90 -36.10 -9.94
CA SER A 231 -1.27 -37.05 -8.89
C SER A 231 -0.86 -36.61 -7.48
N GLU A 232 0.12 -35.71 -7.37
CA GLU A 232 0.61 -35.20 -6.09
C GLU A 232 0.28 -33.72 -5.84
N PHE A 233 -0.25 -33.01 -6.83
CA PHE A 233 -0.44 -31.56 -6.77
C PHE A 233 -1.34 -31.10 -5.60
N GLU A 234 -2.35 -31.88 -5.25
CA GLU A 234 -3.24 -31.55 -4.12
C GLU A 234 -2.52 -31.51 -2.77
N PHE A 235 -1.45 -32.31 -2.59
CA PHE A 235 -0.61 -32.23 -1.38
C PHE A 235 0.08 -30.88 -1.27
N TYR A 236 0.58 -30.34 -2.39
CA TYR A 236 1.17 -29.00 -2.42
C TYR A 236 0.11 -27.94 -2.11
N VAL A 237 -1.08 -28.04 -2.69
CA VAL A 237 -2.19 -27.12 -2.40
C VAL A 237 -2.56 -27.16 -0.91
N LYS A 238 -2.62 -28.34 -0.29
CA LYS A 238 -2.90 -28.51 1.13
C LYS A 238 -1.79 -27.97 2.03
N GLN A 239 -0.54 -28.29 1.71
CA GLN A 239 0.64 -27.87 2.49
C GLN A 239 0.76 -26.34 2.56
N HIS A 240 0.38 -25.66 1.48
CA HIS A 240 0.40 -24.19 1.39
C HIS A 240 -0.90 -23.54 1.87
N GLY A 241 -1.74 -24.25 2.63
CA GLY A 241 -2.97 -23.70 3.23
C GLY A 241 -4.03 -23.26 2.22
N SER A 242 -3.92 -23.68 0.96
CA SER A 242 -4.76 -23.22 -0.15
C SER A 242 -5.88 -24.20 -0.52
N LEU A 243 -5.90 -25.40 0.08
CA LEU A 243 -6.98 -26.37 -0.10
C LEU A 243 -8.18 -26.00 0.78
N LEU A 244 -9.10 -25.21 0.21
CA LEU A 244 -10.27 -24.70 0.93
C LEU A 244 -11.23 -25.82 1.33
N ALA A 245 -11.68 -25.82 2.58
CA ALA A 245 -12.67 -26.78 3.07
C ALA A 245 -13.98 -26.70 2.27
N LYS A 246 -14.44 -25.50 1.90
CA LYS A 246 -15.62 -25.25 1.06
C LYS A 246 -15.20 -24.95 -0.40
N GLY A 247 -14.55 -25.91 -1.05
CA GLY A 247 -14.07 -25.79 -2.44
C GLY A 247 -15.14 -25.35 -3.44
N ARG A 248 -16.39 -25.78 -3.23
CA ARG A 248 -17.58 -25.36 -3.99
C ARG A 248 -17.71 -23.86 -4.25
N VAL A 249 -17.17 -22.98 -3.39
CA VAL A 249 -17.19 -21.53 -3.62
C VAL A 249 -16.43 -21.18 -4.89
N ILE A 250 -15.28 -21.80 -5.14
CA ILE A 250 -14.52 -21.61 -6.39
C ILE A 250 -15.16 -22.43 -7.51
N GLY A 251 -15.55 -23.69 -7.22
CA GLY A 251 -16.18 -24.58 -8.18
C GLY A 251 -17.43 -23.98 -8.85
N ALA A 252 -18.37 -23.46 -8.06
CA ALA A 252 -19.60 -22.87 -8.60
C ALA A 252 -19.33 -21.64 -9.49
N GLN A 253 -18.33 -20.83 -9.15
CA GLN A 253 -17.95 -19.66 -9.94
C GLN A 253 -17.32 -20.06 -11.28
N PHE A 254 -16.38 -21.00 -11.29
CA PHE A 254 -15.75 -21.48 -12.54
C PHE A 254 -16.71 -22.29 -13.39
N ALA A 255 -17.61 -23.05 -12.78
CA ALA A 255 -18.69 -23.69 -13.52
C ALA A 255 -19.49 -22.63 -14.28
N GLU A 256 -19.94 -21.56 -13.62
CA GLU A 256 -20.72 -20.51 -14.26
C GLU A 256 -19.92 -19.71 -15.30
N LEU A 257 -18.66 -19.36 -15.02
CA LEU A 257 -17.79 -18.64 -15.96
C LEU A 257 -17.62 -19.40 -17.28
N PHE A 258 -17.54 -20.73 -17.23
CA PHE A 258 -17.37 -21.58 -18.41
C PHE A 258 -18.70 -22.14 -18.94
N GLU A 259 -19.83 -21.53 -18.57
CA GLU A 259 -21.11 -21.74 -19.24
C GLU A 259 -21.35 -20.63 -20.27
N ASP A 260 -21.90 -21.00 -21.43
CA ASP A 260 -22.36 -20.07 -22.47
C ASP A 260 -21.35 -18.98 -22.89
N ASP A 261 -20.06 -19.31 -22.91
CA ASP A 261 -18.96 -18.39 -23.30
C ASP A 261 -18.77 -17.17 -22.38
N LEU A 262 -19.39 -17.15 -21.18
CA LEU A 262 -19.40 -15.99 -20.28
C LEU A 262 -17.98 -15.47 -19.99
N TYR A 263 -17.03 -16.36 -19.68
CA TYR A 263 -15.63 -15.99 -19.40
C TYR A 263 -15.02 -15.14 -20.52
N PHE A 264 -15.22 -15.53 -21.78
CA PHE A 264 -14.65 -14.82 -22.93
C PHE A 264 -15.47 -13.57 -23.27
N GLU A 265 -16.78 -13.55 -23.02
CA GLU A 265 -17.59 -12.35 -23.15
C GLU A 265 -17.15 -11.23 -22.22
N LEU A 266 -16.94 -11.55 -20.93
CA LEU A 266 -16.46 -10.60 -19.93
C LEU A 266 -15.10 -10.01 -20.32
N ALA A 267 -14.19 -10.86 -20.79
CA ALA A 267 -12.87 -10.46 -21.27
C ALA A 267 -12.93 -9.57 -22.53
N ARG A 268 -13.76 -9.94 -23.51
CA ARG A 268 -14.00 -9.13 -24.73
C ARG A 268 -14.52 -7.74 -24.37
N LYS A 269 -15.45 -7.66 -23.42
CA LYS A 269 -16.00 -6.38 -22.95
C LYS A 269 -14.91 -5.49 -22.33
N ALA A 270 -14.06 -6.06 -21.48
CA ALA A 270 -12.93 -5.33 -20.88
C ALA A 270 -11.97 -4.80 -21.97
N ASN A 271 -11.59 -5.65 -22.93
CA ASN A 271 -10.72 -5.25 -24.04
C ASN A 271 -11.33 -4.13 -24.91
N LEU A 272 -12.61 -4.23 -25.26
CA LEU A 272 -13.30 -3.21 -26.05
C LEU A 272 -13.33 -1.86 -25.34
N ALA A 273 -13.51 -1.85 -24.02
CA ALA A 273 -13.45 -0.61 -23.24
C ALA A 273 -12.03 0.00 -23.25
N ALA A 274 -10.98 -0.82 -23.11
CA ALA A 274 -9.60 -0.35 -23.18
C ALA A 274 -9.25 0.19 -24.57
N GLU A 275 -9.68 -0.50 -25.64
CA GLU A 275 -9.51 -0.03 -27.01
C GLU A 275 -10.21 1.33 -27.24
N SER A 276 -11.42 1.49 -26.71
CA SER A 276 -12.14 2.77 -26.79
C SER A 276 -11.42 3.88 -26.03
N LEU A 277 -10.88 3.61 -24.84
CA LEU A 277 -10.10 4.58 -24.06
C LEU A 277 -8.81 4.95 -24.81
N SER A 278 -8.06 3.97 -25.27
CA SER A 278 -6.82 4.15 -26.02
C SER A 278 -7.04 4.98 -27.29
N SER A 279 -8.11 4.69 -28.04
CA SER A 279 -8.51 5.47 -29.22
C SER A 279 -8.86 6.91 -28.87
N GLY A 280 -9.56 7.14 -27.76
CA GLY A 280 -9.88 8.49 -27.28
C GLY A 280 -8.65 9.28 -26.87
N ILE A 281 -7.66 8.62 -26.25
CA ILE A 281 -6.38 9.22 -25.86
C ILE A 281 -5.58 9.63 -27.10
N ALA A 282 -5.50 8.74 -28.09
CA ALA A 282 -4.82 9.02 -29.37
C ALA A 282 -5.50 10.17 -30.15
N GLN A 283 -6.83 10.22 -30.18
CA GLN A 283 -7.58 11.32 -30.78
C GLN A 283 -7.36 12.65 -30.05
N GLY A 284 -7.08 12.61 -28.74
CA GLY A 284 -6.66 13.76 -27.95
C GLY A 284 -5.23 14.23 -28.22
N GLY A 285 -4.49 13.58 -29.13
CA GLY A 285 -3.11 13.93 -29.47
C GLY A 285 -2.06 13.33 -28.55
N PHE A 286 -2.42 12.41 -27.66
CA PHE A 286 -1.48 11.78 -26.73
C PHE A 286 -1.06 10.38 -27.21
N SER A 287 0.18 10.00 -26.92
CA SER A 287 0.70 8.68 -27.27
C SER A 287 0.39 7.62 -26.21
N VAL A 288 0.40 6.36 -26.63
CA VAL A 288 0.43 5.21 -25.73
C VAL A 288 1.84 4.64 -25.66
N TYR A 289 2.28 4.31 -24.45
CA TYR A 289 3.60 3.73 -24.17
C TYR A 289 3.75 2.32 -24.75
N ALA A 290 2.67 1.54 -24.69
CA ALA A 290 2.58 0.22 -25.29
C ALA A 290 1.29 0.09 -26.11
N ALA A 291 1.33 -0.75 -27.15
CA ALA A 291 0.14 -1.07 -27.92
C ALA A 291 -0.95 -1.65 -27.00
N THR A 292 -2.17 -1.14 -27.11
CA THR A 292 -3.30 -1.62 -26.31
C THR A 292 -3.84 -2.92 -26.91
N GLU A 293 -3.25 -4.04 -26.51
CA GLU A 293 -3.65 -5.38 -26.98
C GLU A 293 -4.74 -6.00 -26.09
N THR A 294 -4.91 -5.52 -24.85
CA THR A 294 -5.79 -6.13 -23.84
C THR A 294 -6.56 -5.06 -23.04
N ASN A 295 -7.01 -5.38 -21.83
CA ASN A 295 -7.74 -4.48 -20.92
C ASN A 295 -6.85 -3.44 -20.20
N GLN A 296 -5.59 -3.33 -20.59
CA GLN A 296 -4.62 -2.42 -19.99
C GLN A 296 -4.21 -1.34 -20.99
N VAL A 297 -4.38 -0.07 -20.62
CA VAL A 297 -3.95 1.09 -21.41
C VAL A 297 -2.83 1.80 -20.67
N PHE A 298 -1.71 2.02 -21.35
CA PHE A 298 -0.56 2.76 -20.83
C PHE A 298 -0.42 4.07 -21.61
N ALA A 299 -0.95 5.16 -21.09
CA ALA A 299 -1.02 6.45 -21.78
C ALA A 299 0.06 7.41 -21.29
N VAL A 300 0.77 8.06 -22.20
CA VAL A 300 1.75 9.10 -21.88
C VAL A 300 1.04 10.44 -21.86
N LEU A 301 0.95 11.07 -20.68
CA LEU A 301 0.21 12.32 -20.48
C LEU A 301 1.06 13.36 -19.74
N PRO A 302 0.86 14.66 -20.00
CA PRO A 302 1.44 15.73 -19.20
C PRO A 302 1.01 15.65 -17.73
N LEU A 303 1.93 15.96 -16.80
CA LEU A 303 1.67 15.95 -15.37
C LEU A 303 0.51 16.90 -14.99
N SER A 304 0.38 18.02 -15.69
CA SER A 304 -0.73 18.97 -15.54
C SER A 304 -2.08 18.34 -15.87
N LEU A 305 -2.17 17.59 -16.98
CA LEU A 305 -3.39 16.88 -17.38
C LEU A 305 -3.68 15.72 -16.42
N ILE A 306 -2.66 14.98 -15.99
CA ILE A 306 -2.80 13.91 -14.99
C ILE A 306 -3.42 14.46 -13.69
N LYS A 307 -2.97 15.65 -13.24
CA LYS A 307 -3.52 16.31 -12.05
C LYS A 307 -5.01 16.60 -12.19
N VAL A 308 -5.43 17.12 -13.34
CA VAL A 308 -6.85 17.40 -13.64
C VAL A 308 -7.65 16.10 -13.72
N LEU A 309 -7.14 15.08 -14.41
CA LEU A 309 -7.84 13.79 -14.57
C LEU A 309 -8.06 13.09 -13.22
N LYS A 310 -7.15 13.25 -12.25
CA LYS A 310 -7.26 12.69 -10.89
C LYS A 310 -8.41 13.28 -10.05
N GLU A 311 -8.99 14.41 -10.46
CA GLU A 311 -10.19 14.97 -9.84
C GLU A 311 -11.44 14.14 -10.17
N SER A 312 -11.46 13.48 -11.34
CA SER A 312 -12.62 12.73 -11.84
C SER A 312 -12.42 11.21 -11.87
N PHE A 313 -11.17 10.76 -12.01
CA PHE A 313 -10.80 9.36 -12.18
C PHE A 313 -9.71 8.93 -11.19
N SER A 314 -9.72 7.65 -10.81
CA SER A 314 -8.63 7.03 -10.06
C SER A 314 -7.84 6.12 -11.00
N PHE A 315 -6.53 6.32 -11.11
CA PHE A 315 -5.65 5.48 -11.92
C PHE A 315 -4.22 5.54 -11.42
N TYR A 316 -3.42 4.56 -11.84
CA TYR A 316 -2.02 4.44 -11.42
C TYR A 316 -1.11 5.29 -12.30
N VAL A 317 -0.22 6.08 -11.72
CA VAL A 317 0.89 6.70 -12.46
C VAL A 317 2.02 5.68 -12.48
N TRP A 318 2.29 5.11 -13.65
CA TRP A 318 3.17 3.97 -13.83
C TRP A 318 4.65 4.34 -13.74
N GLU A 319 5.08 5.30 -14.54
CA GLU A 319 6.46 5.82 -14.51
C GLU A 319 6.47 7.26 -15.04
N LYS A 320 7.45 8.06 -14.61
CA LYS A 320 7.69 9.38 -15.22
C LYS A 320 8.42 9.20 -16.55
N CYS A 321 8.05 9.99 -17.56
CA CYS A 321 8.74 10.04 -18.84
C CYS A 321 9.14 11.49 -19.12
N GLY A 322 10.39 11.83 -18.84
CA GLY A 322 10.87 13.21 -18.92
C GLY A 322 10.43 14.07 -17.72
N ASP A 323 10.59 15.39 -17.87
CA ASP A 323 10.40 16.34 -16.77
C ASP A 323 8.91 16.66 -16.51
N ASP A 324 8.09 16.66 -17.57
CA ASP A 324 6.70 17.14 -17.53
C ASP A 324 5.64 16.10 -17.93
N GLU A 325 6.01 14.86 -18.22
CA GLU A 325 5.09 13.78 -18.61
C GLU A 325 5.25 12.52 -17.75
N ALA A 326 4.20 11.70 -17.73
CA ALA A 326 4.23 10.38 -17.12
C ALA A 326 3.34 9.39 -17.87
N VAL A 327 3.73 8.12 -17.82
CA VAL A 327 2.86 7.02 -18.20
C VAL A 327 1.85 6.81 -17.08
N ILE A 328 0.58 6.81 -17.42
CA ILE A 328 -0.48 6.33 -16.54
C ILE A 328 -0.97 4.97 -17.02
N ARG A 329 -1.38 4.13 -16.08
CA ARG A 329 -1.99 2.83 -16.35
C ARG A 329 -3.47 2.90 -16.01
N LEU A 330 -4.30 2.64 -17.02
CA LEU A 330 -5.75 2.54 -16.91
C LEU A 330 -6.15 1.07 -17.15
N LEU A 331 -6.81 0.45 -16.18
CA LEU A 331 -7.36 -0.90 -16.31
C LEU A 331 -8.86 -0.83 -16.51
N THR A 332 -9.35 -1.52 -17.53
CA THR A 332 -10.77 -1.77 -17.75
C THR A 332 -11.12 -3.19 -17.33
N THR A 333 -12.40 -3.39 -17.04
CA THR A 333 -12.90 -4.61 -16.40
C THR A 333 -14.13 -5.11 -17.13
N TRP A 334 -14.59 -6.30 -16.77
CA TRP A 334 -15.87 -6.86 -17.22
C TRP A 334 -17.07 -5.95 -16.86
N ALA A 335 -16.92 -5.09 -15.87
CA ALA A 335 -17.95 -4.18 -15.38
C ALA A 335 -17.83 -2.77 -15.96
N THR A 336 -16.77 -2.45 -16.72
CA THR A 336 -16.62 -1.12 -17.31
C THR A 336 -17.74 -0.82 -18.30
N GLU A 337 -18.55 0.20 -18.02
CA GLU A 337 -19.65 0.65 -18.87
C GLU A 337 -19.23 1.89 -19.68
N GLY A 338 -19.34 1.81 -21.02
CA GLY A 338 -19.04 2.95 -21.89
C GLY A 338 -19.86 4.21 -21.55
N ALA A 339 -21.12 4.06 -21.15
CA ALA A 339 -21.98 5.17 -20.75
C ALA A 339 -21.55 5.86 -19.43
N GLN A 340 -20.85 5.18 -18.51
CA GLN A 340 -20.32 5.81 -17.30
C GLN A 340 -19.05 6.62 -17.60
N VAL A 341 -18.21 6.10 -18.49
CA VAL A 341 -17.04 6.82 -19.03
C VAL A 341 -17.49 8.06 -19.83
N GLU A 342 -18.59 7.94 -20.59
CA GLU A 342 -19.07 8.99 -21.49
C GLU A 342 -20.06 9.98 -20.82
N SER A 343 -20.84 9.57 -19.82
CA SER A 343 -21.68 10.50 -19.04
C SER A 343 -20.85 11.47 -18.20
N LYS A 344 -19.72 11.02 -17.64
CA LYS A 344 -18.74 11.91 -17.00
C LYS A 344 -18.01 12.81 -18.00
N ARG A 345 -17.85 12.37 -19.27
CA ARG A 345 -17.38 13.23 -20.39
C ARG A 345 -18.39 14.34 -20.74
N ARG A 346 -19.71 14.09 -20.63
CA ARG A 346 -20.79 15.03 -21.04
C ARG A 346 -21.29 15.98 -19.93
N GLN A 347 -21.07 15.69 -18.65
CA GLN A 347 -21.56 16.51 -17.51
C GLN A 347 -20.65 17.68 -17.09
N GLY A 348 -19.71 18.11 -17.94
CA GLY A 348 -18.91 19.33 -17.73
C GLY A 348 -17.39 19.18 -17.75
N PHE A 349 -16.86 17.98 -17.98
CA PHE A 349 -15.41 17.72 -18.09
C PHE A 349 -15.05 17.33 -19.52
N THR A 350 -14.69 18.32 -20.33
CA THR A 350 -13.98 18.12 -21.61
C THR A 350 -12.54 18.62 -21.53
N PRO A 351 -11.60 17.84 -20.96
CA PRO A 351 -10.16 18.05 -21.24
C PRO A 351 -9.80 17.61 -22.67
N PHE A 352 -10.53 16.65 -23.24
CA PHE A 352 -10.17 16.03 -24.52
C PHE A 352 -10.72 16.76 -25.76
N ASP A 353 -11.83 17.49 -25.65
CA ASP A 353 -12.45 18.19 -26.80
C ASP A 353 -12.07 19.69 -26.87
N ARG A 354 -11.28 20.23 -25.91
CA ARG A 354 -10.84 21.65 -25.87
C ARG A 354 -9.34 21.83 -26.11
N LEU A 355 -8.75 21.07 -27.01
CA LEU A 355 -7.34 21.23 -27.42
C LEU A 355 -7.17 22.01 -28.73
N THR A 356 -8.22 22.64 -29.25
CA THR A 356 -8.19 23.45 -30.49
C THR A 356 -8.14 24.97 -30.27
N ASP A 357 -8.17 25.46 -29.03
CA ASP A 357 -8.08 26.90 -28.71
C ASP A 357 -6.85 27.22 -27.85
N ILE A 358 -5.66 26.78 -28.28
CA ILE A 358 -4.38 27.29 -27.75
C ILE A 358 -3.87 28.36 -28.71
N ASP A 359 -4.53 29.50 -28.70
CA ASP A 359 -3.93 30.78 -29.05
C ASP A 359 -4.47 31.78 -28.03
N HIS A 360 -3.56 32.31 -27.20
CA HIS A 360 -3.76 33.31 -26.13
C HIS A 360 -3.74 32.78 -24.70
N PHE A 361 -2.56 32.44 -24.19
CA PHE A 361 -2.18 32.88 -22.83
C PHE A 361 -0.69 33.26 -22.81
N SER A 362 -0.44 34.57 -22.85
CA SER A 362 0.83 35.24 -22.55
C SER A 362 1.12 35.17 -21.04
N PRO A 363 2.39 35.16 -20.60
CA PRO A 363 2.75 34.80 -19.22
C PRO A 363 2.57 35.96 -18.23
N TYR A 364 2.48 35.59 -16.96
CA TYR A 364 2.42 36.44 -15.75
C TYR A 364 1.09 37.15 -15.45
N GLN A 365 0.34 36.61 -14.48
CA GLN A 365 -0.10 37.38 -13.30
C GLN A 365 -0.21 36.46 -12.06
N PRO A 366 0.26 36.90 -10.87
CA PRO A 366 0.33 36.07 -9.67
C PRO A 366 -1.00 36.04 -8.91
N PHE A 367 -1.42 34.85 -8.47
CA PHE A 367 -2.50 34.71 -7.49
C PHE A 367 -1.98 35.08 -6.10
N HIS A 368 -2.46 36.19 -5.55
CA HIS A 368 -2.35 36.51 -4.14
C HIS A 368 -3.23 35.56 -3.32
N ILE A 369 -2.63 34.49 -2.80
CA ILE A 369 -3.09 33.88 -1.55
C ILE A 369 -2.59 34.78 -0.41
N THR A 370 -3.44 35.08 0.56
CA THR A 370 -3.14 35.89 1.73
C THR A 370 -2.01 35.27 2.56
N ILE A 371 -0.77 35.58 2.21
CA ILE A 371 0.44 35.33 3.01
C ILE A 371 0.65 36.57 3.89
N MET A 372 -0.13 36.74 4.96
CA MET A 372 0.12 37.82 5.93
C MET A 372 -0.17 37.49 7.40
N ALA A 373 -0.40 36.23 7.79
CA ALA A 373 -0.70 35.90 9.21
C ALA A 373 0.27 34.92 9.91
N ALA A 374 1.25 34.33 9.23
CA ALA A 374 2.17 33.36 9.87
C ALA A 374 3.44 33.99 10.48
N ALA A 375 3.78 35.24 10.12
CA ALA A 375 5.01 35.89 10.55
C ALA A 375 4.97 36.38 12.02
N ASP A 376 3.79 36.74 12.53
CA ASP A 376 3.62 37.35 13.87
C ASP A 376 3.26 36.35 14.98
N THR A 377 3.22 35.05 14.71
CA THR A 377 3.00 34.07 15.77
C THR A 377 4.23 33.99 16.68
N GLU A 378 4.19 34.67 17.83
CA GLU A 378 5.15 34.53 18.92
C GLU A 378 5.09 33.10 19.50
N PHE A 379 6.23 32.41 19.58
CA PHE A 379 6.38 31.08 20.20
C PHE A 379 6.82 31.20 21.68
N ASP A 380 6.68 32.38 22.28
CA ASP A 380 7.20 32.66 23.62
C ASP A 380 6.40 32.01 24.75
N ARG A 381 5.16 31.59 24.47
CA ARG A 381 4.32 30.83 25.41
C ARG A 381 4.76 29.36 25.53
N GLU A 382 4.49 28.77 26.68
CA GLU A 382 4.84 27.36 26.97
C GLU A 382 4.12 26.37 26.05
N PHE A 383 2.84 26.62 25.78
CA PHE A 383 2.10 25.97 24.70
C PHE A 383 0.96 26.84 24.16
N LYS A 384 0.50 26.56 22.94
CA LYS A 384 -0.69 27.15 22.31
C LYS A 384 -1.29 26.18 21.28
N PHE A 385 -2.57 26.35 20.98
CA PHE A 385 -3.22 25.71 19.84
C PHE A 385 -3.21 26.65 18.63
N LEU A 386 -2.94 26.10 17.46
CA LEU A 386 -2.94 26.80 16.18
C LEU A 386 -3.90 26.10 15.22
N LYS A 387 -4.80 26.88 14.63
CA LYS A 387 -5.74 26.39 13.63
C LYS A 387 -5.06 26.26 12.26
N TYR A 388 -5.17 25.09 11.64
CA TYR A 388 -4.64 24.81 10.30
C TYR A 388 -5.71 24.38 9.30
N LEU A 389 -6.97 24.19 9.74
CA LEU A 389 -8.15 23.95 8.89
C LEU A 389 -9.29 24.88 9.29
N ASP A 390 -10.04 25.40 8.31
CA ASP A 390 -11.24 26.22 8.54
C ASP A 390 -12.48 25.35 8.86
N ASP A 391 -13.46 25.93 9.56
CA ASP A 391 -14.63 25.22 10.12
C ASP A 391 -15.52 24.49 9.10
N GLY A 392 -15.34 24.74 7.80
CA GLY A 392 -16.06 24.08 6.70
C GLY A 392 -15.41 22.81 6.14
N ASP A 393 -14.18 22.46 6.53
CA ASP A 393 -13.40 21.36 5.93
C ASP A 393 -13.38 20.08 6.79
N GLN A 394 -14.41 19.88 7.63
CA GLN A 394 -14.57 18.67 8.44
C GLN A 394 -15.04 17.48 7.60
N ARG A 395 -14.09 16.84 6.90
CA ARG A 395 -14.34 15.66 6.05
C ARG A 395 -14.68 14.42 6.89
N GLN A 396 -15.90 13.90 6.70
CA GLN A 396 -16.42 12.67 7.32
C GLN A 396 -15.94 11.39 6.62
N ASP A 397 -14.64 11.27 6.36
CA ASP A 397 -14.06 10.00 5.88
C ASP A 397 -14.11 8.97 7.03
N SER A 398 -14.74 7.80 6.81
CA SER A 398 -14.78 6.71 7.79
C SER A 398 -13.45 5.92 7.78
N ILE A 399 -12.42 6.49 8.41
CA ILE A 399 -11.10 5.87 8.54
C ILE A 399 -10.98 5.23 9.93
N THR A 400 -10.44 4.01 9.98
CA THR A 400 -10.13 3.29 11.22
C THR A 400 -8.70 2.75 11.19
N VAL A 401 -8.08 2.65 12.38
CA VAL A 401 -6.76 2.06 12.57
C VAL A 401 -6.88 0.53 12.67
N LYS A 402 -6.31 -0.19 11.71
CA LYS A 402 -6.32 -1.67 11.65
C LYS A 402 -5.32 -2.31 12.61
N ARG A 403 -4.19 -1.65 12.83
CA ARG A 403 -3.09 -2.13 13.68
C ARG A 403 -2.29 -0.97 14.23
N SER A 404 -1.72 -1.15 15.42
CA SER A 404 -0.83 -0.15 16.00
C SER A 404 0.51 -0.14 15.27
N ALA A 405 0.98 1.02 14.84
CA ALA A 405 2.23 1.17 14.09
C ALA A 405 2.74 2.62 14.15
N TYR A 406 4.01 2.81 13.80
CA TYR A 406 4.60 4.15 13.70
C TYR A 406 5.42 4.29 12.42
N TRP A 407 5.22 5.41 11.72
CA TRP A 407 6.04 5.85 10.60
C TRP A 407 6.84 7.08 11.00
N CYS A 408 8.10 7.11 10.58
CA CYS A 408 9.08 8.10 10.97
C CYS A 408 9.81 8.61 9.73
N TYR A 409 10.02 9.91 9.66
CA TYR A 409 10.82 10.59 8.65
C TYR A 409 11.69 11.66 9.30
N CYS A 410 13.01 11.59 9.09
CA CYS A 410 13.98 12.56 9.56
C CYS A 410 14.78 13.09 8.37
N GLY A 411 14.58 14.35 8.00
CA GLY A 411 15.13 14.90 6.77
C GLY A 411 14.66 16.33 6.44
N PRO A 412 14.92 16.81 5.22
CA PRO A 412 14.38 18.07 4.71
C PRO A 412 12.84 18.10 4.78
N LEU A 413 12.24 19.29 4.87
CA LEU A 413 10.76 19.39 4.82
C LEU A 413 10.23 18.65 3.58
N LEU A 414 9.34 17.68 3.78
CA LEU A 414 8.63 17.04 2.67
C LEU A 414 7.80 18.10 1.96
N ASP A 415 7.76 18.16 0.63
CA ASP A 415 7.03 19.20 -0.12
C ASP A 415 5.72 18.64 -0.71
N PRO A 416 4.62 18.52 0.04
CA PRO A 416 3.40 17.86 -0.43
C PRO A 416 2.71 18.48 -1.66
N PRO A 417 2.80 19.80 -1.94
CA PRO A 417 2.28 20.38 -3.18
C PRO A 417 3.06 20.00 -4.45
N GLY A 418 4.36 19.67 -4.33
CA GLY A 418 5.29 19.42 -5.45
C GLY A 418 5.95 18.03 -5.49
N SER A 419 5.86 17.24 -4.42
CA SER A 419 6.45 15.92 -4.26
C SER A 419 5.51 14.94 -3.55
N SER A 420 5.53 13.67 -3.97
CA SER A 420 4.87 12.60 -3.22
C SER A 420 5.53 12.43 -1.85
N LEU A 421 4.76 12.04 -0.84
CA LEU A 421 5.37 11.52 0.37
C LEU A 421 6.23 10.32 0.00
N PRO A 422 7.22 9.96 0.82
CA PRO A 422 8.12 8.88 0.43
C PRO A 422 7.39 7.54 0.31
N ASP A 423 7.85 6.65 -0.59
CA ASP A 423 7.14 5.41 -0.92
C ASP A 423 6.78 4.56 0.31
N ASN A 424 7.68 4.50 1.30
CA ASN A 424 7.45 3.73 2.52
C ASN A 424 6.34 4.30 3.44
N PHE A 425 5.90 5.54 3.22
CA PHE A 425 4.72 6.11 3.86
C PHE A 425 3.46 5.46 3.32
N TYR A 426 3.38 5.27 2.00
CA TYR A 426 2.21 4.64 1.38
C TYR A 426 2.11 3.16 1.77
N ASP A 427 3.25 2.47 1.93
CA ASP A 427 3.29 1.13 2.53
C ASP A 427 2.72 1.13 3.96
N PHE A 428 3.17 2.07 4.81
CA PHE A 428 2.65 2.24 6.16
C PHE A 428 1.14 2.51 6.15
N GLU A 429 0.68 3.46 5.33
CA GLU A 429 -0.73 3.86 5.24
C GLU A 429 -1.61 2.67 4.85
N ALA A 430 -1.21 1.94 3.81
CA ALA A 430 -1.94 0.77 3.31
C ALA A 430 -2.03 -0.35 4.35
N GLN A 431 -1.01 -0.55 5.18
CA GLN A 431 -1.01 -1.61 6.20
C GLN A 431 -1.76 -1.21 7.48
N VAL A 432 -1.82 0.08 7.79
CA VAL A 432 -2.22 0.58 9.11
C VAL A 432 -3.65 1.09 9.14
N PHE A 433 -4.19 1.60 8.03
CA PHE A 433 -5.52 2.22 8.00
C PHE A 433 -6.48 1.52 7.03
N THR A 434 -7.79 1.62 7.27
CA THR A 434 -8.84 1.15 6.36
C THR A 434 -9.08 2.07 5.17
N GLY A 435 -8.59 3.30 5.23
CA GLY A 435 -8.65 4.31 4.17
C GLY A 435 -7.45 5.25 4.25
N SER A 436 -7.33 6.17 3.29
CA SER A 436 -6.20 7.11 3.26
C SER A 436 -6.35 8.21 4.30
N ILE A 437 -5.27 8.49 5.04
CA ILE A 437 -5.15 9.64 5.95
C ILE A 437 -4.62 10.89 5.26
N LEU A 438 -4.24 10.82 3.98
CA LEU A 438 -3.66 11.94 3.20
C LEU A 438 -4.56 13.17 3.19
N SER A 439 -5.89 12.99 3.15
CA SER A 439 -6.86 14.09 3.16
C SER A 439 -6.73 14.97 4.42
N ARG A 440 -6.29 14.38 5.53
CA ARG A 440 -6.06 15.05 6.82
C ARG A 440 -4.58 15.41 7.02
N LEU A 441 -3.66 14.59 6.49
CA LEU A 441 -2.21 14.77 6.65
C LEU A 441 -1.64 15.89 5.75
N ILE A 442 -2.03 15.97 4.48
CA ILE A 442 -1.46 16.95 3.53
C ILE A 442 -1.72 18.40 3.93
N PRO A 443 -2.95 18.80 4.35
CA PRO A 443 -3.19 20.16 4.82
C PRO A 443 -2.33 20.52 6.03
N PHE A 444 -2.21 19.59 6.99
CA PHE A 444 -1.35 19.76 8.15
C PHE A 444 0.12 19.94 7.75
N LEU A 445 0.67 19.07 6.89
CA LEU A 445 2.05 19.18 6.41
C LEU A 445 2.30 20.48 5.63
N SER A 446 1.36 20.91 4.81
CA SER A 446 1.48 22.18 4.09
C SER A 446 1.53 23.37 5.05
N TYR A 447 0.67 23.37 6.07
CA TYR A 447 0.65 24.41 7.10
C TYR A 447 1.94 24.43 7.92
N ILE A 448 2.38 23.29 8.44
CA ILE A 448 3.59 23.23 9.28
C ILE A 448 4.86 23.54 8.49
N ASN A 449 4.95 23.16 7.22
CA ASN A 449 6.10 23.52 6.39
C ASN A 449 6.20 25.02 6.21
N ASN A 450 5.09 25.68 5.89
CA ASN A 450 5.05 27.13 5.74
C ASN A 450 5.44 27.83 7.05
N LEU A 451 4.95 27.31 8.19
CA LEU A 451 5.30 27.81 9.52
C LEU A 451 6.79 27.64 9.81
N LEU A 452 7.38 26.48 9.49
CA LEU A 452 8.79 26.19 9.71
C LEU A 452 9.71 27.02 8.81
N VAL A 453 9.38 27.14 7.52
CA VAL A 453 10.11 27.99 6.56
C VAL A 453 10.08 29.45 7.03
N ALA A 454 8.93 29.95 7.49
CA ALA A 454 8.82 31.32 8.01
C ALA A 454 9.69 31.56 9.26
N LYS A 455 10.04 30.51 10.01
CA LYS A 455 10.94 30.56 11.18
C LYS A 455 12.38 30.17 10.85
N GLY A 456 12.72 29.95 9.57
CA GLY A 456 14.08 29.63 9.14
C GLY A 456 14.48 28.16 9.32
N HIS A 457 13.52 27.25 9.48
CA HIS A 457 13.79 25.82 9.62
C HIS A 457 13.45 25.07 8.32
N GLY A 458 14.43 24.33 7.78
CA GLY A 458 14.30 23.53 6.56
C GLY A 458 14.25 22.02 6.78
N TYR A 459 14.26 21.56 8.03
CA TYR A 459 14.35 20.14 8.37
C TYR A 459 13.49 19.81 9.60
N TYR A 460 13.01 18.58 9.67
CA TYR A 460 12.33 18.06 10.85
C TYR A 460 12.52 16.56 11.04
N PHE A 461 12.18 16.11 12.24
CA PHE A 461 11.81 14.74 12.52
C PHE A 461 10.28 14.64 12.69
N LEU A 462 9.62 14.00 11.73
CA LEU A 462 8.19 13.77 11.67
C LEU A 462 7.89 12.32 12.04
N THR A 463 6.93 12.13 12.95
CA THR A 463 6.44 10.82 13.39
C THR A 463 4.93 10.77 13.29
N ILE A 464 4.40 9.71 12.70
CA ILE A 464 2.98 9.41 12.64
C ILE A 464 2.76 8.10 13.41
N ARG A 465 2.05 8.19 14.54
CA ARG A 465 1.73 7.06 15.40
C ARG A 465 0.26 6.71 15.27
N ALA A 466 -0.01 5.50 14.78
CA ALA A 466 -1.33 4.91 14.76
C ALA A 466 -1.48 3.94 15.92
N THR A 467 -2.58 4.04 16.67
CA THR A 467 -2.85 3.19 17.82
C THR A 467 -4.28 2.66 17.72
N THR A 468 -4.43 1.33 17.82
CA THR A 468 -5.74 0.68 17.96
C THR A 468 -6.36 1.00 19.33
N PRO A 469 -7.68 0.84 19.51
CA PRO A 469 -8.31 0.99 20.83
C PRO A 469 -7.58 0.14 21.89
N THR A 470 -7.33 0.73 23.06
CA THR A 470 -6.54 0.09 24.13
C THR A 470 -6.87 0.69 25.50
N HIS A 471 -6.83 -0.17 26.53
CA HIS A 471 -6.96 0.21 27.93
C HIS A 471 -5.68 0.78 28.55
N GLU A 472 -4.57 0.77 27.79
CA GLU A 472 -3.27 1.23 28.29
C GLU A 472 -3.31 2.70 28.78
N PHE A 473 -4.18 3.53 28.21
CA PHE A 473 -4.28 4.97 28.48
C PHE A 473 -5.56 5.35 29.22
N ASP A 474 -6.23 4.42 29.88
CA ASP A 474 -7.46 4.70 30.66
C ASP A 474 -7.19 5.68 31.81
N GLN A 475 -5.95 5.72 32.31
CA GLN A 475 -5.48 6.68 33.29
C GLN A 475 -4.48 7.68 32.63
N PRO A 476 -4.62 9.00 32.88
CA PRO A 476 -3.69 10.00 32.36
C PRO A 476 -2.24 9.75 32.78
N ARG A 477 -1.32 9.93 31.83
CA ARG A 477 0.13 9.76 31.99
C ARG A 477 0.83 11.11 31.83
N TRP A 478 0.62 12.00 32.80
CA TRP A 478 1.17 13.35 32.76
C TRP A 478 2.69 13.37 32.69
N HIS A 479 3.23 13.96 31.63
CA HIS A 479 4.66 14.09 31.43
C HIS A 479 5.06 15.40 30.73
N THR A 480 6.36 15.66 30.72
CA THR A 480 7.02 16.69 29.91
C THR A 480 8.02 15.98 29.02
N ASP A 481 8.16 16.46 27.79
CA ASP A 481 9.20 15.96 26.90
C ASP A 481 10.55 16.51 27.34
N GLU A 482 11.59 15.67 27.26
CA GLU A 482 12.96 16.12 27.45
C GLU A 482 13.47 16.81 26.17
N LEU A 483 14.64 17.47 26.27
CA LEU A 483 15.28 18.07 25.10
C LEU A 483 15.64 17.00 24.06
N PHE A 484 15.38 17.28 22.79
CA PHE A 484 15.64 16.34 21.69
C PHE A 484 17.11 16.30 21.25
N PHE A 485 17.81 17.45 21.34
CA PHE A 485 19.19 17.60 20.87
C PHE A 485 20.25 17.82 21.98
N PRO A 486 20.20 17.11 23.13
CA PRO A 486 21.18 17.33 24.19
C PRO A 486 22.55 16.81 23.77
N THR A 487 23.60 17.55 24.11
CA THR A 487 24.99 17.28 23.68
C THR A 487 25.59 16.00 24.26
N ASN A 488 25.15 15.55 25.45
CA ASN A 488 25.84 14.49 26.21
C ASN A 488 24.99 13.31 26.68
N VAL A 489 23.70 13.22 26.29
CA VAL A 489 22.79 12.19 26.82
C VAL A 489 21.94 11.58 25.70
N LEU A 490 21.65 10.27 25.82
CA LEU A 490 20.61 9.60 25.03
C LEU A 490 19.22 9.96 25.61
N PRO A 491 18.25 10.38 24.77
CA PRO A 491 16.89 10.62 25.24
C PRO A 491 16.33 9.38 25.96
N GLY A 492 15.85 9.54 27.20
CA GLY A 492 15.13 8.50 27.93
C GLY A 492 15.94 7.58 28.84
N THR A 493 17.25 7.80 29.02
CA THR A 493 18.02 6.95 29.95
C THR A 493 18.13 7.58 31.34
N ARG A 494 17.45 6.93 32.30
CA ARG A 494 17.64 6.93 33.77
C ARG A 494 16.64 7.75 34.58
N LEU A 495 15.59 7.08 35.05
CA LEU A 495 14.95 7.36 36.34
C LEU A 495 15.79 6.88 37.54
N GLY A 496 16.89 6.16 37.29
CA GLY A 496 17.61 5.40 38.32
C GLY A 496 18.80 6.09 39.00
N LEU A 497 19.14 7.31 38.63
CA LEU A 497 20.08 8.12 39.41
C LEU A 497 19.46 9.50 39.54
N LYS A 498 19.74 10.22 40.63
CA LYS A 498 19.59 11.68 40.69
C LYS A 498 20.25 12.23 39.43
N SER A 499 19.46 12.41 38.37
CA SER A 499 19.99 12.73 37.06
C SER A 499 20.69 14.06 37.27
N GLN A 500 21.98 14.16 36.95
CA GLN A 500 22.69 15.44 36.96
C GLN A 500 22.06 16.30 35.86
N HIS A 501 20.90 16.89 36.18
CA HIS A 501 20.20 17.83 35.34
C HIS A 501 21.03 19.12 35.42
N GLN A 502 21.69 19.46 34.32
CA GLN A 502 22.29 20.76 34.18
C GLN A 502 21.16 21.77 33.97
N LYS A 503 20.89 22.61 34.98
CA LYS A 503 19.87 23.69 34.96
C LYS A 503 20.13 24.81 33.96
N HIS A 504 21.15 24.68 33.11
CA HIS A 504 21.59 25.74 32.21
C HIS A 504 21.69 25.19 30.78
N HIS A 505 20.53 25.01 30.15
CA HIS A 505 20.44 24.83 28.71
C HIS A 505 20.28 26.19 28.05
N GLN A 506 21.13 26.52 27.07
CA GLN A 506 20.92 27.70 26.25
C GLN A 506 19.88 27.37 25.17
N PRO A 507 18.82 28.18 25.01
CA PRO A 507 17.82 27.95 23.98
C PRO A 507 18.45 27.90 22.60
N THR A 508 18.24 26.80 21.89
CA THR A 508 18.81 26.54 20.55
C THR A 508 17.90 27.07 19.44
N GLY A 509 16.69 27.52 19.78
CA GLY A 509 15.65 27.91 18.83
C GLY A 509 14.82 26.73 18.29
N THR A 510 15.21 25.49 18.60
CA THR A 510 14.53 24.24 18.19
C THR A 510 13.96 23.45 19.38
N ASP A 511 13.96 24.06 20.58
CA ASP A 511 13.48 23.44 21.84
C ASP A 511 11.94 23.42 21.97
N TRP A 512 11.25 23.01 20.91
CA TRP A 512 9.80 22.93 20.86
C TRP A 512 9.35 21.84 19.88
N LYS A 513 8.10 21.39 20.01
CA LYS A 513 7.48 20.42 19.11
C LYS A 513 6.08 20.85 18.70
N ILE A 514 5.64 20.37 17.53
CA ILE A 514 4.26 20.50 17.06
C ILE A 514 3.62 19.13 17.08
N CYS A 515 2.40 19.01 17.60
CA CYS A 515 1.63 17.80 17.45
C CYS A 515 0.18 18.06 17.05
N THR A 516 -0.42 17.12 16.33
CA THR A 516 -1.86 17.13 16.04
C THR A 516 -2.41 15.71 16.10
N THR A 517 -3.72 15.57 16.16
CA THR A 517 -4.41 14.29 16.03
C THR A 517 -5.30 14.35 14.81
N LEU A 518 -5.03 13.50 13.82
CA LEU A 518 -5.83 13.44 12.59
C LEU A 518 -7.10 12.60 12.77
N LEU A 519 -7.09 11.65 13.71
CA LEU A 519 -8.20 10.74 13.99
C LEU A 519 -8.15 10.36 15.47
N GLY A 520 -9.31 10.30 16.12
CA GLY A 520 -9.42 9.95 17.54
C GLY A 520 -9.18 11.15 18.47
N PRO A 521 -9.08 10.91 19.78
CA PRO A 521 -8.99 11.97 20.78
C PRO A 521 -7.62 12.68 20.76
N SER A 522 -7.65 14.00 20.99
CA SER A 522 -6.46 14.87 21.02
C SER A 522 -5.63 14.70 22.30
N THR A 523 -4.34 15.05 22.21
CA THR A 523 -3.44 15.11 23.38
C THR A 523 -3.97 16.11 24.40
N LEU A 524 -3.93 15.73 25.68
CA LEU A 524 -4.37 16.54 26.81
C LEU A 524 -3.22 17.40 27.32
N PHE A 525 -3.49 18.67 27.63
CA PHE A 525 -2.54 19.62 28.21
C PHE A 525 -3.10 20.18 29.50
N ILE A 526 -2.25 20.36 30.51
CA ILE A 526 -2.63 21.16 31.68
C ILE A 526 -2.81 22.63 31.22
N PRO A 527 -3.88 23.33 31.63
CA PRO A 527 -4.11 24.73 31.23
C PRO A 527 -2.90 25.62 31.50
N ALA A 528 -2.67 26.61 30.64
CA ALA A 528 -1.49 27.48 30.69
C ALA A 528 -1.26 28.16 32.05
N SER A 529 -2.33 28.49 32.78
CA SER A 529 -2.27 29.06 34.13
C SER A 529 -1.70 28.12 35.19
N HIS A 530 -1.78 26.80 34.97
CA HIS A 530 -1.39 25.76 35.92
C HIS A 530 -0.08 25.06 35.57
N GLN A 531 0.49 25.32 34.39
CA GLN A 531 1.72 24.70 33.92
C GLN A 531 2.92 24.84 34.88
N PRO A 532 3.23 26.01 35.47
CA PRO A 532 4.31 26.12 36.46
C PRO A 532 4.10 25.23 37.70
N SER A 533 2.87 25.17 38.20
CA SER A 533 2.51 24.33 39.35
C SER A 533 2.59 22.85 39.00
N ALA A 534 2.16 22.47 37.79
CA ALA A 534 2.21 21.10 37.31
C ALA A 534 3.65 20.60 37.12
N ARG A 535 4.56 21.44 36.58
CA ARG A 535 5.99 21.09 36.50
C ARG A 535 6.62 20.89 37.87
N LYS A 536 6.27 21.74 38.85
CA LYS A 536 6.75 21.59 40.23
C LYS A 536 6.26 20.29 40.87
N ALA A 537 4.99 19.92 40.66
CA ALA A 537 4.44 18.64 41.11
C ALA A 537 5.15 17.46 40.44
N GLN A 538 5.43 17.55 39.14
CA GLN A 538 6.19 16.54 38.40
C GLN A 538 7.62 16.36 38.93
N GLU A 539 8.33 17.46 39.21
CA GLU A 539 9.68 17.41 39.80
C GLU A 539 9.64 16.77 41.19
N SER A 540 8.68 17.17 42.04
CA SER A 540 8.48 16.59 43.38
C SER A 540 8.18 15.09 43.34
N ALA A 541 7.31 14.64 42.44
CA ALA A 541 6.96 13.22 42.28
C ALA A 541 8.18 12.41 41.81
N ARG A 542 8.94 12.93 40.84
CA ARG A 542 10.18 12.30 40.35
C ARG A 542 11.25 12.19 41.43
N ASP A 543 11.44 13.25 42.22
CA ASP A 543 12.40 13.25 43.32
C ASP A 543 12.00 12.23 44.40
N SER A 544 10.71 12.16 44.72
CA SER A 544 10.15 11.23 45.72
C SER A 544 10.24 9.76 45.30
N ALA A 545 10.06 9.47 44.01
CA ALA A 545 10.15 8.13 43.44
C ALA A 545 11.58 7.72 43.04
N SER A 546 12.56 8.63 43.15
CA SER A 546 13.94 8.35 42.76
C SER A 546 14.58 7.31 43.69
N THR A 547 15.32 6.35 43.11
CA THR A 547 16.01 5.29 43.84
C THR A 547 17.50 5.31 43.53
N GLU A 548 18.36 5.05 44.53
CA GLU A 548 19.81 4.98 44.31
C GLU A 548 20.19 3.62 43.69
N HIS A 549 20.30 3.54 42.36
CA HIS A 549 20.81 2.33 41.69
C HIS A 549 21.55 2.64 40.38
N GLU A 550 22.62 1.91 40.06
CA GLU A 550 23.30 2.08 38.77
C GLU A 550 22.50 1.46 37.63
N CYS A 551 21.83 2.32 36.84
CA CYS A 551 21.05 1.89 35.70
C CYS A 551 21.90 1.86 34.41
N VAL A 552 22.32 0.65 34.02
CA VAL A 552 23.08 0.38 32.78
C VAL A 552 22.21 -0.08 31.60
N SER A 553 20.88 -0.23 31.78
CA SER A 553 19.98 -0.79 30.76
C SER A 553 18.60 -0.12 30.75
N ILE A 554 18.02 0.01 29.56
CA ILE A 554 16.66 0.54 29.31
C ILE A 554 15.54 -0.33 29.93
N ARG A 555 15.86 -1.52 30.45
CA ARG A 555 14.92 -2.47 31.08
C ARG A 555 15.12 -2.61 32.59
N CYS A 556 15.64 -1.57 33.26
CA CYS A 556 15.80 -1.63 34.71
C CYS A 556 14.43 -1.66 35.42
N VAL A 557 14.15 -2.75 36.16
CA VAL A 557 12.91 -2.93 36.92
C VAL A 557 12.71 -1.81 37.95
N GLY A 558 13.78 -1.31 38.58
CA GLY A 558 13.71 -0.18 39.50
C GLY A 558 13.31 1.14 38.81
N CYS A 559 13.79 1.39 37.59
CA CYS A 559 13.35 2.54 36.79
C CYS A 559 11.89 2.42 36.34
N ALA A 560 11.42 1.21 36.01
CA ALA A 560 10.03 0.97 35.65
C ALA A 560 9.09 1.21 36.84
N ALA A 561 9.41 0.66 38.01
CA ALA A 561 8.61 0.86 39.23
C ALA A 561 8.56 2.34 39.65
N ALA A 562 9.68 3.06 39.54
CA ALA A 562 9.71 4.50 39.79
C ALA A 562 8.86 5.29 38.78
N ALA A 563 8.87 4.89 37.50
CA ALA A 563 8.03 5.52 36.47
C ALA A 563 6.54 5.36 36.79
N ASP A 564 6.13 4.17 37.22
CA ASP A 564 4.74 3.87 37.55
C ASP A 564 4.30 4.63 38.81
N ALA A 565 5.14 4.69 39.85
CA ALA A 565 4.85 5.50 41.04
C ALA A 565 4.65 6.99 40.73
N VAL A 566 5.49 7.56 39.86
CA VAL A 566 5.34 8.96 39.39
C VAL A 566 4.03 9.14 38.62
N ARG A 567 3.65 8.19 37.77
CA ARG A 567 2.40 8.25 37.00
C ARG A 567 1.19 8.25 37.91
N ASP A 568 1.16 7.34 38.89
CA ASP A 568 0.04 7.23 39.84
C ASP A 568 -0.13 8.51 40.67
N GLU A 569 0.98 9.06 41.19
CA GLU A 569 0.94 10.31 41.96
C GLU A 569 0.43 11.47 41.10
N LEU A 570 0.95 11.63 39.87
CA LEU A 570 0.58 12.75 39.01
C LEU A 570 -0.85 12.65 38.49
N ALA A 571 -1.38 11.45 38.28
CA ALA A 571 -2.78 11.27 37.91
C ALA A 571 -3.72 11.89 38.95
N THR A 572 -3.42 11.73 40.24
CA THR A 572 -4.21 12.31 41.33
C THR A 572 -3.90 13.77 41.59
N VAL A 573 -2.61 14.15 41.64
CA VAL A 573 -2.20 15.52 42.02
C VAL A 573 -2.61 16.55 40.97
N LEU A 574 -2.64 16.17 39.69
CA LEU A 574 -2.95 17.08 38.59
C LEU A 574 -4.42 17.07 38.18
N GLU A 575 -5.22 16.11 38.63
CA GLU A 575 -6.67 16.03 38.36
C GLU A 575 -7.41 17.37 38.60
N PRO A 576 -7.18 18.10 39.72
CA PRO A 576 -7.88 19.35 39.99
C PRO A 576 -7.54 20.51 39.03
N PHE A 577 -6.45 20.41 38.27
CA PHE A 577 -6.06 21.44 37.31
C PHE A 577 -6.83 21.36 35.99
N GLY A 578 -7.55 20.25 35.75
CA GLY A 578 -8.25 20.02 34.50
C GLY A 578 -7.32 19.81 33.32
N ALA A 579 -7.90 19.69 32.13
CA ALA A 579 -7.18 19.46 30.88
C ALA A 579 -7.83 20.22 29.71
N GLU A 580 -6.98 20.70 28.80
CA GLU A 580 -7.35 21.29 27.52
C GLU A 580 -6.82 20.41 26.39
N ALA A 581 -7.50 20.38 25.25
CA ALA A 581 -7.08 19.61 24.09
C ALA A 581 -7.35 20.39 22.80
N ALA A 582 -6.50 20.20 21.81
CA ALA A 582 -6.69 20.76 20.46
C ALA A 582 -8.00 20.26 19.84
N GLU A 583 -8.76 21.16 19.24
CA GLU A 583 -9.92 20.79 18.43
C GLU A 583 -9.51 20.13 17.10
N ILE A 584 -10.47 19.53 16.41
CA ILE A 584 -10.23 18.97 15.07
C ILE A 584 -9.83 20.11 14.13
N GLY A 585 -8.69 19.96 13.45
CA GLY A 585 -8.13 21.01 12.60
C GLY A 585 -7.20 21.99 13.33
N GLU A 586 -6.90 21.72 14.61
CA GLU A 586 -5.88 22.42 15.37
C GLU A 586 -4.65 21.55 15.65
N CYS A 587 -3.50 22.21 15.78
CA CYS A 587 -2.27 21.61 16.24
C CYS A 587 -1.74 22.32 17.49
N SER A 588 -1.16 21.56 18.41
CA SER A 588 -0.51 22.09 19.60
C SER A 588 0.94 22.38 19.29
N VAL A 589 1.41 23.55 19.67
CA VAL A 589 2.80 23.95 19.61
C VAL A 589 3.27 24.23 21.02
N PHE A 590 4.38 23.62 21.43
CA PHE A 590 4.85 23.76 22.81
C PHE A 590 6.33 23.51 23.00
N LYS A 591 6.88 24.12 24.05
CA LYS A 591 8.28 23.97 24.45
C LYS A 591 8.52 22.57 25.02
N VAL A 592 9.76 22.11 24.90
CA VAL A 592 10.24 20.88 25.54
C VAL A 592 11.33 21.20 26.56
N GLY A 593 11.63 20.22 27.42
CA GLY A 593 12.53 20.37 28.56
C GLY A 593 11.80 20.51 29.88
N ARG A 594 12.50 20.21 30.97
CA ARG A 594 11.91 20.13 32.33
C ARG A 594 11.46 21.46 32.89
N GLU A 595 12.12 22.55 32.52
CA GLU A 595 11.89 23.87 33.12
C GLU A 595 10.74 24.63 32.45
N TYR A 596 10.56 24.44 31.13
CA TYR A 596 9.66 25.22 30.28
C TYR A 596 8.65 24.36 29.51
N GLY A 597 8.77 23.04 29.59
CA GLY A 597 7.95 22.12 28.83
C GLY A 597 6.50 22.12 29.27
N ALA A 598 5.61 21.95 28.31
CA ALA A 598 4.18 21.79 28.61
C ALA A 598 3.92 20.39 29.19
N VAL A 599 3.30 20.35 30.37
CA VAL A 599 2.80 19.13 30.99
C VAL A 599 1.58 18.65 30.21
N HIS A 600 1.68 17.45 29.66
CA HIS A 600 0.70 16.86 28.76
C HIS A 600 0.56 15.34 28.97
N SER A 601 -0.52 14.77 28.45
CA SER A 601 -0.86 13.35 28.57
C SER A 601 -1.53 12.83 27.30
N GLU A 602 -1.35 11.54 27.01
CA GLU A 602 -2.24 10.82 26.12
C GLU A 602 -3.68 10.81 26.66
N PRO A 603 -4.69 10.85 25.79
CA PRO A 603 -6.10 10.72 26.18
C PRO A 603 -6.51 9.26 26.41
N CYS A 604 -7.68 9.05 27.01
CA CYS A 604 -8.33 7.73 27.10
C CYS A 604 -8.60 7.16 25.70
N MET A 605 -8.31 5.87 25.52
CA MET A 605 -8.30 5.19 24.22
C MET A 605 -9.21 3.95 24.17
N SER A 606 -9.96 3.66 25.23
CA SER A 606 -10.83 2.48 25.33
C SER A 606 -12.25 2.69 24.83
N GLU A 607 -12.73 3.95 24.74
CA GLU A 607 -14.13 4.27 24.43
C GLU A 607 -14.43 4.52 22.93
N GLY A 608 -13.47 4.29 22.02
CA GLY A 608 -13.62 4.58 20.58
C GLY A 608 -13.36 3.40 19.65
N ASP A 609 -14.14 3.26 18.58
CA ASP A 609 -14.05 2.14 17.62
C ASP A 609 -13.04 2.35 16.48
N SER A 610 -12.59 3.60 16.25
CA SER A 610 -11.77 3.97 15.08
C SER A 610 -10.26 4.02 15.33
N GLY A 611 -9.82 3.96 16.59
CA GLY A 611 -8.41 4.14 16.97
C GLY A 611 -7.95 5.60 16.90
N ARG A 612 -6.64 5.84 17.04
CA ARG A 612 -6.03 7.19 17.07
C ARG A 612 -4.85 7.32 16.11
N VAL A 613 -4.79 8.45 15.41
CA VAL A 613 -3.67 8.85 14.54
C VAL A 613 -3.06 10.14 15.04
N PHE A 614 -1.94 10.01 15.72
CA PHE A 614 -1.18 11.11 16.32
C PHE A 614 0.02 11.48 15.45
N ILE A 615 0.24 12.77 15.24
CA ILE A 615 1.40 13.28 14.51
C ILE A 615 2.25 14.13 15.44
N ASN A 616 3.56 13.93 15.36
CA ASN A 616 4.57 14.69 16.07
C ASN A 616 5.61 15.23 15.09
N VAL A 617 5.98 16.50 15.23
CA VAL A 617 6.97 17.19 14.39
C VAL A 617 7.95 17.86 15.32
N VAL A 618 9.22 17.46 15.22
CA VAL A 618 10.34 18.07 15.94
C VAL A 618 11.19 18.83 14.92
N PRO A 619 11.16 20.17 14.90
CA PRO A 619 12.05 20.96 14.06
C PRO A 619 13.50 20.81 14.53
N GLY A 620 14.43 20.88 13.58
CA GLY A 620 15.85 20.82 13.88
C GLY A 620 16.67 21.42 12.75
N THR A 621 17.91 21.79 13.06
CA THR A 621 18.92 22.02 12.02
C THR A 621 19.38 20.68 11.43
N GLU A 622 20.02 20.74 10.26
CA GLU A 622 20.58 19.54 9.63
C GLU A 622 21.59 18.82 10.54
N ASP A 623 22.48 19.58 11.20
CA ASP A 623 23.49 19.03 12.11
C ASP A 623 22.87 18.38 13.35
N GLU A 624 21.87 19.01 13.97
CA GLU A 624 21.15 18.46 15.11
C GLU A 624 20.47 17.12 14.77
N LEU A 625 19.83 17.03 13.60
CA LEU A 625 19.17 15.82 13.14
C LEU A 625 20.19 14.74 12.73
N ARG A 626 21.32 15.11 12.11
CA ARG A 626 22.43 14.18 11.82
C ARG A 626 23.01 13.58 13.10
N VAL A 627 23.25 14.40 14.12
CA VAL A 627 23.72 13.95 15.44
C VAL A 627 22.69 13.03 16.09
N LEU A 628 21.41 13.39 16.06
CA LEU A 628 20.33 12.58 16.60
C LEU A 628 20.25 11.19 15.93
N MET A 629 20.26 11.15 14.59
CA MET A 629 20.24 9.88 13.84
C MET A 629 21.49 9.03 14.11
N GLY A 630 22.67 9.69 14.23
CA GLY A 630 23.93 9.03 14.58
C GLY A 630 23.90 8.32 15.93
N LYS A 631 23.21 8.87 16.94
CA LYS A 631 23.02 8.21 18.26
C LYS A 631 22.28 6.87 18.16
N TRP A 632 21.44 6.69 17.14
CA TRP A 632 20.73 5.43 16.86
C TRP A 632 21.39 4.56 15.81
N GLY A 633 22.62 4.90 15.37
CA GLY A 633 23.32 4.18 14.31
C GLY A 633 22.63 4.29 12.94
N MET A 634 21.85 5.34 12.73
CA MET A 634 21.09 5.57 11.51
C MET A 634 21.70 6.70 10.68
N GLN A 635 21.58 6.60 9.36
CA GLN A 635 21.99 7.66 8.42
C GLN A 635 20.90 8.74 8.29
N PHE A 636 21.27 9.92 7.84
CA PHE A 636 20.38 11.05 7.54
C PHE A 636 20.53 11.45 6.04
N PRO A 637 19.43 11.75 5.32
CA PRO A 637 18.04 11.63 5.75
C PRO A 637 17.58 10.18 5.80
N ARG A 638 16.54 9.88 6.57
CA ARG A 638 16.00 8.51 6.67
C ARG A 638 14.52 8.50 6.98
N GLN A 639 13.90 7.45 6.46
CA GLN A 639 12.51 7.11 6.67
C GLN A 639 12.37 5.63 6.98
N TRP A 640 11.45 5.31 7.88
CA TRP A 640 11.16 3.93 8.26
C TRP A 640 9.80 3.86 8.93
N TRP A 641 9.22 2.67 8.97
CA TRP A 641 8.06 2.40 9.81
C TRP A 641 8.20 1.03 10.47
N VAL A 642 7.52 0.86 11.58
CA VAL A 642 7.49 -0.41 12.33
C VAL A 642 6.05 -0.69 12.74
N GLY A 643 5.59 -1.90 12.47
CA GLY A 643 4.33 -2.41 12.99
C GLY A 643 4.50 -2.91 14.42
N GLY A 644 3.56 -2.54 15.30
CA GLY A 644 3.33 -3.26 16.55
C GLY A 644 2.88 -4.70 16.25
N ARG A 645 3.21 -5.63 17.13
CA ARG A 645 2.75 -7.02 17.04
C ARG A 645 1.25 -7.11 17.21
#